data_AF-A0A7Y5JJR0-F1
#
_entry.id   AF-A0A7Y5JJR0-F1
#
_cell.length_a   1.000
_cell.length_b   1.000
_cell.length_c   1.000
_cell.angle_alpha   90.00
_cell.angle_beta   90.00
_cell.angle_gamma   90.00
#
_symmetry.space_group_name_H-M   'P 1'
#
loop_
_entity.id
_entity.type
_entity.pdbx_description
1 polymer ?
#
loop_
_entity_poly.entity_id
_entity_poly.type
_entity_poly.pdbx_seq_one_letter_code
_entity_poly.pdbx_strand_id
1 'polypeptide(L)'
;AMGHPLGVEKNRDGVVRAGRVLLAKNRQGFITMDAPVIHGDSGGPVVDLGGKQVAINQSINGLDARVNNVTPVELFKKQLDQMKNKEVLHRVNGQPRFGRGVQSDGLSDAEREAYGRAMELHGRKNYKEAGKLVEPFANKKITDPGVLYNLSCIYAMQAVGAKGPEAESLQKKAVELLVKAIEAGWDDLEHTRRDSDLDGLRQRKDYVAAENLLAKASVKSVLGLAVRSSAGIRVSDVIPGSPADRAGLKKDDIIQKIGKARISGPQDYCDALLLTGLPADTEVVVSRKKEKPGPLKLSLPPLGIKVFTSGGAQITEIVEDSVAYRLGLKVGDVITKVDAVKVKSTIEFVNALLCSDARKPAILTFKRGTDVETVEVTFAASEASGAASSSKQDPGLLKLWDKVSARYADAVYSVKQKGKQVAFATAVDGRGYLLSKASEIDATEKIVLLGRGGNSFEAQVVATDSRTDLVLLKAPQVLVSVVKFEGTGPAGEFPAIGTLLGTLDEKGSVLAHGFVALPPYDSDANAKLLPDDAVLGVGVEDVKEGGIRLTTVTAGAPGEKGGLKVGDIIRSIDGREMTTRDAFMALMREKKPGDIISVDLMRDGKPEQLKVTLGARKDLPGGGGAAPQQGPKGTGKPDLGVARVSPANPGVKIERIVDGSSAEVGGLQEGDIILEAGEKPTNSAEELAAAINERKPGDKLKLKISREGKALELEIELAEQEAAPPSGAGTQNKGPVNVRCDKFGSVIQHDALIAPRHMGGPVIDLKGSAVGINLGRSDRTRNFALPAARVVEVLRKLLAEAEAK
;
A
#
# COMPACT_ATOMS: atom_id res chain seq x y z
N ALA A 1 -8.32 12.37 -9.09
CA ALA A 1 -9.30 11.62 -8.29
C ALA A 1 -10.05 12.58 -7.38
N MET A 2 -11.36 12.47 -7.33
CA MET A 2 -12.27 13.20 -6.43
C MET A 2 -13.09 12.15 -5.66
N GLY A 3 -13.65 12.46 -4.47
CA GLY A 3 -14.60 11.51 -3.88
C GLY A 3 -15.14 11.81 -2.48
N HIS A 4 -16.41 11.44 -2.30
CA HIS A 4 -17.05 11.06 -1.03
C HIS A 4 -18.38 10.30 -1.23
N PRO A 5 -18.44 8.96 -1.33
CA PRO A 5 -19.63 8.31 -1.88
C PRO A 5 -20.26 7.28 -0.92
N LEU A 6 -20.67 7.77 0.25
CA LEU A 6 -21.67 7.22 1.21
C LEU A 6 -21.13 6.57 2.51
N GLY A 7 -20.55 7.41 3.37
CA GLY A 7 -20.48 7.23 4.83
C GLY A 7 -20.26 8.59 5.50
N VAL A 8 -21.23 9.11 6.26
CA VAL A 8 -21.37 10.55 6.54
C VAL A 8 -20.29 11.12 7.49
N GLU A 9 -19.40 11.96 6.97
CA GLU A 9 -18.87 13.12 7.70
C GLU A 9 -19.58 14.36 7.13
N LYS A 10 -20.59 14.90 7.85
CA LYS A 10 -21.48 15.97 7.35
C LYS A 10 -20.72 17.22 6.83
N ASN A 11 -19.49 17.45 7.28
CA ASN A 11 -18.71 18.66 7.02
C ASN A 11 -17.35 18.37 6.36
N ARG A 12 -17.22 17.26 5.61
CA ARG A 12 -15.99 16.95 4.87
C ARG A 12 -16.10 17.39 3.41
N ASP A 13 -15.29 18.38 3.03
CA ASP A 13 -15.24 18.89 1.66
C ASP A 13 -14.72 17.85 0.65
N GLY A 14 -15.22 17.94 -0.58
CA GLY A 14 -14.76 17.14 -1.70
C GLY A 14 -13.30 17.46 -2.04
N VAL A 15 -12.40 16.49 -1.79
CA VAL A 15 -10.96 16.66 -2.01
C VAL A 15 -10.56 16.31 -3.43
N VAL A 16 -9.72 17.15 -4.04
CA VAL A 16 -9.04 16.84 -5.31
C VAL A 16 -7.66 16.27 -5.02
N ARG A 17 -7.32 15.17 -5.70
CA ARG A 17 -5.99 14.58 -5.69
C ARG A 17 -5.54 14.26 -7.10
N ALA A 18 -4.24 14.38 -7.35
CA ALA A 18 -3.65 14.05 -8.63
C ALA A 18 -2.47 13.10 -8.46
N GLY A 19 -2.33 12.22 -9.45
CA GLY A 19 -1.31 11.18 -9.50
C GLY A 19 -1.26 10.60 -10.90
N ARG A 20 -0.21 9.83 -11.14
CA ARG A 20 0.11 9.10 -12.35
C ARG A 20 -0.50 7.71 -12.30
N VAL A 21 -0.81 7.20 -13.48
CA VAL A 21 -1.12 5.79 -13.66
C VAL A 21 0.19 5.01 -13.58
N LEU A 22 0.31 4.16 -12.56
CA LEU A 22 1.44 3.25 -12.39
C LEU A 22 1.25 1.98 -13.22
N LEU A 23 0.01 1.48 -13.26
CA LEU A 23 -0.39 0.34 -14.08
C LEU A 23 -1.78 0.60 -14.67
N ALA A 24 -1.89 0.55 -16.00
CA ALA A 24 -3.18 0.74 -16.67
C ALA A 24 -4.17 -0.38 -16.38
N LYS A 25 -3.68 -1.59 -16.08
CA LYS A 25 -4.51 -2.74 -15.68
C LYS A 25 -3.67 -3.72 -14.87
N ASN A 26 -4.05 -3.97 -13.62
CA ASN A 26 -3.45 -5.01 -12.80
C ASN A 26 -4.15 -6.36 -13.03
N ARG A 27 -3.68 -7.44 -12.37
CA ARG A 27 -4.24 -8.79 -12.52
C ARG A 27 -5.74 -8.89 -12.23
N GLN A 28 -6.29 -7.97 -11.44
CA GLN A 28 -7.71 -7.91 -11.07
C GLN A 28 -8.52 -6.98 -12.01
N GLY A 29 -7.89 -6.39 -13.03
CA GLY A 29 -8.54 -5.49 -13.97
C GLY A 29 -8.62 -4.03 -13.53
N PHE A 30 -8.01 -3.66 -12.39
CA PHE A 30 -8.00 -2.28 -11.89
C PHE A 30 -6.84 -1.46 -12.45
N ILE A 31 -7.04 -0.15 -12.58
CA ILE A 31 -5.94 0.81 -12.79
C ILE A 31 -5.28 1.05 -11.42
N THR A 32 -3.95 1.08 -11.39
CA THR A 32 -3.15 1.38 -10.19
C THR A 32 -2.54 2.78 -10.34
N MET A 33 -2.69 3.65 -9.34
CA MET A 33 -2.22 5.04 -9.39
C MET A 33 -1.46 5.45 -8.12
N ASP A 34 -0.55 6.42 -8.21
CA ASP A 34 0.16 7.02 -7.07
C ASP A 34 -0.59 8.25 -6.49
N ALA A 35 -1.92 8.18 -6.46
CA ALA A 35 -2.81 9.18 -5.90
C ALA A 35 -3.39 8.65 -4.57
N PRO A 36 -2.72 8.85 -3.43
CA PRO A 36 -3.13 8.20 -2.18
C PRO A 36 -4.56 8.61 -1.81
N VAL A 37 -5.40 7.64 -1.47
CA VAL A 37 -6.78 7.85 -1.02
C VAL A 37 -6.97 7.27 0.37
N ILE A 38 -7.89 7.82 1.15
CA ILE A 38 -8.30 7.29 2.46
C ILE A 38 -9.67 6.64 2.40
N HIS A 39 -10.03 5.95 3.48
CA HIS A 39 -11.40 5.49 3.67
C HIS A 39 -12.39 6.67 3.53
N GLY A 40 -13.50 6.43 2.84
CA GLY A 40 -14.48 7.46 2.49
C GLY A 40 -14.27 8.12 1.12
N ASP A 41 -13.09 7.97 0.49
CA ASP A 41 -12.85 8.43 -0.90
C ASP A 41 -13.30 7.39 -1.95
N SER A 42 -13.33 6.11 -1.55
CA SER A 42 -13.73 4.95 -2.36
C SER A 42 -15.11 5.17 -2.96
N GLY A 43 -15.24 5.14 -4.29
CA GLY A 43 -16.46 5.35 -5.09
C GLY A 43 -16.51 6.71 -5.80
N GLY A 44 -15.56 7.60 -5.53
CA GLY A 44 -15.47 8.90 -6.19
C GLY A 44 -14.82 8.84 -7.58
N PRO A 45 -15.11 9.80 -8.48
CA PRO A 45 -14.66 9.74 -9.86
C PRO A 45 -13.15 10.01 -10.00
N VAL A 46 -12.55 9.33 -10.97
CA VAL A 46 -11.19 9.59 -11.45
C VAL A 46 -11.31 10.14 -12.86
N VAL A 47 -10.77 11.34 -13.06
CA VAL A 47 -10.74 12.03 -14.35
C VAL A 47 -9.31 12.14 -14.84
N ASP A 48 -9.12 12.11 -16.15
CA ASP A 48 -7.85 12.50 -16.78
C ASP A 48 -7.69 14.04 -16.78
N LEU A 49 -6.54 14.54 -17.28
CA LEU A 49 -6.27 15.98 -17.36
C LEU A 49 -7.18 16.71 -18.37
N GLY A 50 -7.85 15.99 -19.27
CA GLY A 50 -8.89 16.54 -20.15
C GLY A 50 -10.27 16.62 -19.48
N GLY A 51 -10.39 16.20 -18.22
CA GLY A 51 -11.64 16.19 -17.47
C GLY A 51 -12.55 14.99 -17.79
N LYS A 52 -12.11 14.04 -18.62
CA LYS A 52 -12.89 12.84 -18.94
C LYS A 52 -12.81 11.86 -17.78
N GLN A 53 -13.95 11.36 -17.32
CA GLN A 53 -13.97 10.29 -16.33
C GLN A 53 -13.41 9.00 -16.94
N VAL A 54 -12.36 8.48 -16.32
CA VAL A 54 -11.65 7.25 -16.74
C VAL A 54 -11.83 6.10 -15.74
N ALA A 55 -12.09 6.40 -14.47
CA ALA A 55 -12.28 5.38 -13.44
C ALA A 55 -13.10 5.86 -12.23
N ILE A 56 -13.27 4.97 -11.25
CA ILE A 56 -13.87 5.24 -9.94
C ILE A 56 -12.94 4.68 -8.86
N ASN A 57 -12.64 5.46 -7.81
CA ASN A 57 -11.83 5.03 -6.68
C ASN A 57 -12.38 3.73 -6.06
N GLN A 58 -11.55 2.75 -5.72
CA GLN A 58 -12.02 1.51 -5.10
C GLN A 58 -11.37 1.26 -3.76
N SER A 59 -10.08 0.96 -3.78
CA SER A 59 -9.38 0.41 -2.63
C SER A 59 -7.98 0.99 -2.53
N ILE A 60 -7.52 1.01 -1.29
CA ILE A 60 -6.12 1.27 -0.96
C ILE A 60 -5.36 -0.01 -1.29
N ASN A 61 -4.20 0.13 -1.94
CA ASN A 61 -3.38 -1.04 -2.20
C ASN A 61 -2.81 -1.56 -0.86
N GLY A 62 -3.08 -2.82 -0.53
CA GLY A 62 -2.64 -3.44 0.73
C GLY A 62 -1.13 -3.60 0.86
N LEU A 63 -0.37 -3.47 -0.23
CA LEU A 63 1.09 -3.59 -0.25
C LEU A 63 1.80 -2.22 -0.16
N ASP A 64 1.16 -1.14 -0.62
CA ASP A 64 1.69 0.22 -0.51
C ASP A 64 0.55 1.24 -0.33
N ALA A 65 0.50 1.86 0.85
CA ALA A 65 -0.52 2.85 1.20
C ALA A 65 -0.41 4.18 0.43
N ARG A 66 0.66 4.39 -0.36
CA ARG A 66 0.81 5.53 -1.28
C ARG A 66 0.10 5.29 -2.61
N VAL A 67 -0.33 4.06 -2.86
CA VAL A 67 -0.92 3.61 -4.11
C VAL A 67 -2.39 3.25 -3.90
N ASN A 68 -3.23 3.60 -4.85
CA ASN A 68 -4.64 3.23 -4.87
C ASN A 68 -5.01 2.46 -6.15
N ASN A 69 -5.98 1.57 -6.01
CA ASN A 69 -6.60 0.87 -7.11
C ASN A 69 -7.93 1.54 -7.44
N VAL A 70 -8.19 1.72 -8.74
CA VAL A 70 -9.40 2.35 -9.26
C VAL A 70 -10.03 1.47 -10.33
N THR A 71 -11.37 1.38 -10.35
CA THR A 71 -12.12 0.59 -11.33
C THR A 71 -12.27 1.40 -12.61
N PRO A 72 -11.77 0.93 -13.76
CA PRO A 72 -11.97 1.58 -15.05
C PRO A 72 -13.45 1.74 -15.37
N VAL A 73 -13.81 2.82 -16.07
CA VAL A 73 -15.21 3.10 -16.45
C VAL A 73 -15.81 1.96 -17.28
N GLU A 74 -15.02 1.30 -18.12
CA GLU A 74 -15.45 0.15 -18.93
C GLU A 74 -15.87 -1.03 -18.04
N LEU A 75 -15.06 -1.32 -17.01
CA LEU A 75 -15.35 -2.38 -16.05
C LEU A 75 -16.58 -2.03 -15.21
N PHE A 76 -16.69 -0.77 -14.78
CA PHE A 76 -17.86 -0.27 -14.06
C PHE A 76 -19.14 -0.33 -14.92
N LYS A 77 -19.10 0.10 -16.19
CA LYS A 77 -20.25 0.07 -17.10
C LYS A 77 -20.72 -1.36 -17.34
N LYS A 78 -19.78 -2.27 -17.60
CA LYS A 78 -20.08 -3.70 -17.71
C LYS A 78 -20.80 -4.20 -16.46
N GLN A 79 -20.26 -3.93 -15.27
CA GLN A 79 -20.90 -4.33 -14.01
C GLN A 79 -22.25 -3.63 -13.76
N LEU A 80 -22.40 -2.37 -14.18
CA LEU A 80 -23.65 -1.62 -14.04
C LEU A 80 -24.76 -2.19 -14.90
N ASP A 81 -24.46 -2.57 -16.14
CA ASP A 81 -25.43 -3.21 -17.02
C ASP A 81 -25.83 -4.57 -16.48
N GLN A 82 -24.87 -5.35 -15.97
CA GLN A 82 -25.14 -6.59 -15.25
C GLN A 82 -26.04 -6.36 -14.01
N MET A 83 -25.75 -5.34 -13.19
CA MET A 83 -26.58 -4.96 -12.04
C MET A 83 -28.01 -4.54 -12.43
N LYS A 84 -28.18 -3.74 -13.50
CA LYS A 84 -29.49 -3.34 -14.03
C LYS A 84 -30.29 -4.54 -14.54
N ASN A 85 -29.59 -5.50 -15.15
CA ASN A 85 -30.15 -6.77 -15.60
C ASN A 85 -30.42 -7.75 -14.46
N LYS A 86 -30.17 -7.32 -13.20
CA LYS A 86 -30.33 -8.12 -11.98
C LYS A 86 -29.38 -9.31 -11.92
N GLU A 87 -28.27 -9.26 -12.64
CA GLU A 87 -27.26 -10.30 -12.63
C GLU A 87 -26.48 -10.29 -11.29
N VAL A 88 -26.28 -11.48 -10.68
CA VAL A 88 -25.55 -11.58 -9.40
C VAL A 88 -24.04 -11.51 -9.67
N LEU A 89 -23.36 -10.49 -9.12
CA LEU A 89 -21.92 -10.28 -9.40
C LEU A 89 -20.96 -10.73 -8.30
N HIS A 90 -21.35 -10.70 -7.02
CA HIS A 90 -20.50 -11.22 -5.93
C HIS A 90 -21.22 -11.31 -4.58
N ARG A 91 -20.70 -12.17 -3.68
CA ARG A 91 -21.01 -12.17 -2.24
C ARG A 91 -19.87 -11.53 -1.46
N VAL A 92 -20.19 -10.72 -0.44
CA VAL A 92 -19.24 -10.21 0.57
C VAL A 92 -19.80 -10.59 1.94
N ASN A 93 -19.00 -11.28 2.76
CA ASN A 93 -19.39 -11.75 4.10
C ASN A 93 -20.69 -12.58 4.13
N GLY A 94 -20.93 -13.41 3.11
CA GLY A 94 -22.08 -14.30 3.05
C GLY A 94 -23.43 -13.63 2.74
N GLN A 95 -23.50 -12.29 2.64
CA GLN A 95 -24.72 -11.56 2.32
C GLN A 95 -24.79 -11.20 0.81
N PRO A 96 -25.87 -11.53 0.10
CA PRO A 96 -26.10 -11.04 -1.25
C PRO A 96 -26.49 -9.55 -1.20
N ARG A 97 -25.88 -8.72 -2.05
CA ARG A 97 -26.42 -7.38 -2.37
C ARG A 97 -27.27 -7.48 -3.64
N PHE A 98 -28.36 -6.71 -3.70
CA PHE A 98 -29.49 -6.88 -4.62
C PHE A 98 -29.13 -7.11 -6.11
N GLY A 99 -29.82 -8.10 -6.69
CA GLY A 99 -29.86 -8.48 -8.11
C GLY A 99 -30.27 -9.96 -8.22
N ARG A 100 -31.49 -10.26 -8.65
CA ARG A 100 -32.00 -11.64 -8.82
C ARG A 100 -31.53 -12.20 -10.16
N GLY A 101 -30.50 -13.05 -10.17
CA GLY A 101 -30.19 -13.95 -11.29
C GLY A 101 -28.71 -14.11 -11.61
N VAL A 102 -28.03 -15.13 -11.09
CA VAL A 102 -26.95 -15.74 -11.87
C VAL A 102 -27.66 -16.30 -13.12
N GLN A 103 -27.46 -15.70 -14.30
CA GLN A 103 -27.72 -16.43 -15.54
C GLN A 103 -26.64 -17.50 -15.65
N SER A 104 -26.83 -18.57 -14.89
CA SER A 104 -26.10 -19.81 -15.12
C SER A 104 -26.73 -20.41 -16.36
N ASP A 105 -26.05 -20.27 -17.49
CA ASP A 105 -26.41 -20.96 -18.72
C ASP A 105 -26.54 -22.47 -18.41
N GLY A 106 -27.75 -22.99 -18.55
CA GLY A 106 -28.08 -24.40 -18.31
C GLY A 106 -28.96 -24.74 -17.09
N LEU A 107 -29.31 -23.78 -16.21
CA LEU A 107 -30.27 -24.01 -15.11
C LEU A 107 -31.60 -23.28 -15.34
N SER A 108 -32.72 -23.95 -15.06
CA SER A 108 -34.06 -23.37 -14.97
C SER A 108 -34.24 -22.51 -13.71
N ASP A 109 -35.29 -21.71 -13.65
CA ASP A 109 -35.54 -20.82 -12.50
C ASP A 109 -35.72 -21.57 -11.18
N ALA A 110 -36.37 -22.73 -11.21
CA ALA A 110 -36.52 -23.60 -10.03
C ALA A 110 -35.17 -24.15 -9.56
N GLU A 111 -34.27 -24.48 -10.49
CA GLU A 111 -32.92 -24.98 -10.18
C GLU A 111 -32.01 -23.88 -9.66
N ARG A 112 -32.14 -22.65 -10.19
CA ARG A 112 -31.45 -21.47 -9.65
C ARG A 112 -31.87 -21.16 -8.23
N GLU A 113 -33.17 -21.31 -7.95
CA GLU A 113 -33.69 -21.15 -6.59
C GLU A 113 -33.15 -22.25 -5.66
N ALA A 114 -33.16 -23.50 -6.11
CA ALA A 114 -32.59 -24.63 -5.36
C ALA A 114 -31.07 -24.46 -5.11
N TYR A 115 -30.31 -24.02 -6.12
CA TYR A 115 -28.89 -23.67 -6.01
C TYR A 115 -28.65 -22.54 -5.00
N GLY A 116 -29.46 -21.48 -5.06
CA GLY A 116 -29.38 -20.36 -4.11
C GLY A 116 -29.59 -20.80 -2.66
N ARG A 117 -30.60 -21.65 -2.42
CA ARG A 117 -30.88 -22.26 -1.10
C ARG A 117 -29.77 -23.23 -0.67
N ALA A 118 -29.21 -24.01 -1.60
CA ALA A 118 -28.10 -24.91 -1.31
C ALA A 118 -26.85 -24.15 -0.83
N MET A 119 -26.51 -23.02 -1.45
CA MET A 119 -25.39 -22.18 -1.02
C MET A 119 -25.61 -21.54 0.36
N GLU A 120 -26.86 -21.21 0.71
CA GLU A 120 -27.20 -20.73 2.05
C GLU A 120 -27.01 -21.83 3.10
N LEU A 121 -27.50 -23.04 2.81
CA LEU A 121 -27.32 -24.21 3.67
C LEU A 121 -25.84 -24.59 3.82
N HIS A 122 -25.07 -24.51 2.73
CA HIS A 122 -23.61 -24.71 2.73
C HIS A 122 -22.90 -23.73 3.66
N GLY A 123 -23.23 -22.43 3.58
CA GLY A 123 -22.69 -21.40 4.48
C GLY A 123 -23.08 -21.61 5.96
N ARG A 124 -24.24 -22.22 6.22
CA ARG A 124 -24.69 -22.63 7.57
C ARG A 124 -24.13 -24.00 7.99
N LYS A 125 -23.20 -24.58 7.23
CA LYS A 125 -22.60 -25.91 7.45
C LYS A 125 -23.58 -27.08 7.41
N ASN A 126 -24.74 -26.91 6.76
CA ASN A 126 -25.73 -27.97 6.54
C ASN A 126 -25.50 -28.64 5.17
N TYR A 127 -24.36 -29.33 5.05
CA TYR A 127 -23.87 -29.86 3.77
C TYR A 127 -24.74 -30.98 3.19
N LYS A 128 -25.35 -31.81 4.05
CA LYS A 128 -26.21 -32.92 3.62
C LYS A 128 -27.47 -32.40 2.91
N GLU A 129 -28.09 -31.35 3.45
CA GLU A 129 -29.29 -30.78 2.87
C GLU A 129 -28.97 -29.91 1.64
N ALA A 130 -27.82 -29.22 1.64
CA ALA A 130 -27.31 -28.52 0.46
C ALA A 130 -27.09 -29.47 -0.72
N GLY A 131 -26.49 -30.64 -0.47
CA GLY A 131 -26.26 -31.69 -1.47
C GLY A 131 -27.54 -32.19 -2.13
N LYS A 132 -28.58 -32.51 -1.34
CA LYS A 132 -29.89 -32.96 -1.85
C LYS A 132 -30.55 -31.94 -2.77
N LEU A 133 -30.37 -30.64 -2.50
CA LEU A 133 -30.97 -29.59 -3.33
C LEU A 133 -30.30 -29.47 -4.70
N VAL A 134 -29.00 -29.74 -4.79
CA VAL A 134 -28.25 -29.63 -6.06
C VAL A 134 -28.22 -30.93 -6.86
N GLU A 135 -28.43 -32.07 -6.21
CA GLU A 135 -28.43 -33.40 -6.84
C GLU A 135 -29.29 -33.53 -8.11
N PRO A 136 -30.52 -32.97 -8.19
CA PRO A 136 -31.36 -33.07 -9.38
C PRO A 136 -30.76 -32.43 -10.64
N PHE A 137 -29.84 -31.47 -10.49
CA PHE A 137 -29.29 -30.72 -11.62
C PHE A 137 -27.75 -30.73 -11.72
N ALA A 138 -27.03 -31.28 -10.74
CA ALA A 138 -25.57 -31.40 -10.77
C ALA A 138 -25.01 -32.22 -11.95
N ASN A 139 -25.86 -33.02 -12.61
CA ASN A 139 -25.52 -33.80 -13.80
C ASN A 139 -25.94 -33.13 -15.12
N LYS A 140 -26.63 -31.99 -15.08
CA LYS A 140 -27.05 -31.28 -16.29
C LYS A 140 -25.87 -30.56 -16.95
N LYS A 141 -26.06 -30.15 -18.21
CA LYS A 141 -25.07 -29.38 -18.97
C LYS A 141 -25.04 -27.94 -18.45
N ILE A 142 -24.26 -27.72 -17.39
CA ILE A 142 -23.95 -26.40 -16.82
C ILE A 142 -22.69 -25.89 -17.51
N THR A 143 -22.72 -24.66 -18.03
CA THR A 143 -21.55 -24.05 -18.70
C THR A 143 -20.89 -22.94 -17.89
N ASP A 144 -21.50 -22.55 -16.76
CA ASP A 144 -20.92 -21.56 -15.85
C ASP A 144 -19.81 -22.18 -14.99
N PRO A 145 -18.54 -21.73 -15.12
CA PRO A 145 -17.41 -22.29 -14.38
C PRO A 145 -17.52 -22.06 -12.87
N GLY A 146 -18.11 -20.95 -12.43
CA GLY A 146 -18.29 -20.64 -11.01
C GLY A 146 -19.35 -21.52 -10.35
N VAL A 147 -20.45 -21.82 -11.04
CA VAL A 147 -21.46 -22.78 -10.55
C VAL A 147 -20.86 -24.19 -10.44
N LEU A 148 -20.12 -24.64 -11.46
CA LEU A 148 -19.44 -25.94 -11.43
C LEU A 148 -18.43 -26.04 -10.28
N TYR A 149 -17.66 -24.98 -10.03
CA TYR A 149 -16.74 -24.90 -8.89
C TYR A 149 -17.49 -24.97 -7.55
N ASN A 150 -18.55 -24.19 -7.36
CA ASN A 150 -19.33 -24.21 -6.12
C ASN A 150 -20.01 -25.57 -5.86
N LEU A 151 -20.50 -26.23 -6.91
CA LEU A 151 -21.02 -27.59 -6.79
C LEU A 151 -19.92 -28.56 -6.36
N SER A 152 -18.69 -28.42 -6.86
CA SER A 152 -17.54 -29.18 -6.37
C SER A 152 -17.35 -29.05 -4.86
N CYS A 153 -17.37 -27.82 -4.34
CA CYS A 153 -17.24 -27.55 -2.90
C CYS A 153 -18.38 -28.15 -2.07
N ILE A 154 -19.64 -28.07 -2.54
CA ILE A 154 -20.79 -28.67 -1.87
C ILE A 154 -20.62 -30.20 -1.74
N TYR A 155 -20.27 -30.88 -2.84
CA TYR A 155 -20.06 -32.33 -2.83
C TYR A 155 -18.84 -32.74 -2.00
N ALA A 156 -17.77 -31.93 -2.00
CA ALA A 156 -16.59 -32.17 -1.18
C ALA A 156 -16.94 -32.12 0.32
N MET A 157 -17.70 -31.11 0.76
CA MET A 157 -18.12 -30.96 2.15
C MET A 157 -19.19 -31.97 2.57
N GLN A 158 -20.08 -32.37 1.66
CA GLN A 158 -21.01 -33.46 1.92
C GLN A 158 -20.28 -34.78 2.20
N ALA A 159 -19.17 -35.03 1.49
CA ALA A 159 -18.38 -36.25 1.69
C ALA A 159 -17.71 -36.34 3.07
N VAL A 160 -17.41 -35.21 3.71
CA VAL A 160 -16.83 -35.17 5.08
C VAL A 160 -17.77 -35.81 6.11
N GLY A 161 -19.08 -35.69 5.90
CA GLY A 161 -20.11 -36.27 6.78
C GLY A 161 -20.53 -37.70 6.43
N ALA A 162 -20.04 -38.27 5.32
CA ALA A 162 -20.39 -39.61 4.85
C ALA A 162 -19.32 -40.65 5.24
N LYS A 163 -19.65 -41.95 5.13
CA LYS A 163 -18.70 -43.05 5.43
C LYS A 163 -18.67 -44.09 4.33
N GLY A 164 -17.51 -44.72 4.16
CA GLY A 164 -17.33 -45.85 3.24
C GLY A 164 -17.63 -45.49 1.78
N PRO A 165 -18.35 -46.34 1.03
CA PRO A 165 -18.62 -46.13 -0.40
C PRO A 165 -19.33 -44.82 -0.75
N GLU A 166 -20.17 -44.30 0.15
CA GLU A 166 -20.90 -43.04 -0.04
C GLU A 166 -19.94 -41.84 -0.08
N ALA A 167 -18.98 -41.79 0.86
CA ALA A 167 -17.97 -40.73 0.88
C ALA A 167 -17.10 -40.74 -0.38
N GLU A 168 -16.70 -41.92 -0.84
CA GLU A 168 -15.89 -42.05 -2.05
C GLU A 168 -16.63 -41.59 -3.31
N SER A 169 -17.93 -41.90 -3.40
CA SER A 169 -18.79 -41.45 -4.51
C SER A 169 -18.92 -39.93 -4.55
N LEU A 170 -19.19 -39.29 -3.40
CA LEU A 170 -19.32 -37.84 -3.28
C LEU A 170 -18.01 -37.11 -3.61
N GLN A 171 -16.88 -37.62 -3.12
CA GLN A 171 -15.56 -37.07 -3.45
C GLN A 171 -15.24 -37.16 -4.95
N LYS A 172 -15.56 -38.30 -5.58
CA LYS A 172 -15.36 -38.47 -7.03
C LYS A 172 -16.21 -37.47 -7.81
N LYS A 173 -17.44 -37.24 -7.36
CA LYS A 173 -18.35 -36.26 -7.97
C LYS A 173 -17.83 -34.83 -7.84
N ALA A 174 -17.27 -34.47 -6.68
CA ALA A 174 -16.66 -33.18 -6.46
C ALA A 174 -15.49 -32.93 -7.45
N VAL A 175 -14.59 -33.89 -7.61
CA VAL A 175 -13.46 -33.75 -8.55
C VAL A 175 -13.94 -33.65 -10.01
N GLU A 176 -14.95 -34.43 -10.41
CA GLU A 176 -15.55 -34.34 -11.76
C GLU A 176 -16.07 -32.92 -12.07
N LEU A 177 -16.74 -32.30 -11.10
CA LEU A 177 -17.27 -30.94 -11.24
C LEU A 177 -16.17 -29.88 -11.28
N LEU A 178 -15.07 -30.08 -10.53
CA LEU A 178 -13.90 -29.20 -10.60
C LEU A 178 -13.23 -29.25 -11.98
N VAL A 179 -13.06 -30.45 -12.55
CA VAL A 179 -12.52 -30.59 -13.91
C VAL A 179 -13.40 -29.88 -14.93
N LYS A 180 -14.73 -30.06 -14.85
CA LYS A 180 -15.67 -29.35 -15.71
C LYS A 180 -15.58 -27.84 -15.53
N ALA A 181 -15.38 -27.34 -14.30
CA ALA A 181 -15.18 -25.92 -14.05
C ALA A 181 -13.94 -25.39 -14.78
N ILE A 182 -12.82 -26.11 -14.72
CA ILE A 182 -11.57 -25.76 -15.41
C ILE A 182 -11.76 -25.76 -16.92
N GLU A 183 -12.42 -26.78 -17.46
CA GLU A 183 -12.76 -26.87 -18.89
C GLU A 183 -13.69 -25.74 -19.35
N ALA A 184 -14.59 -25.29 -18.48
CA ALA A 184 -15.48 -24.16 -18.68
C ALA A 184 -14.80 -22.78 -18.46
N GLY A 185 -13.51 -22.75 -18.12
CA GLY A 185 -12.72 -21.52 -18.03
C GLY A 185 -12.40 -21.01 -16.62
N TRP A 186 -12.59 -21.83 -15.58
CA TRP A 186 -12.05 -21.54 -14.25
C TRP A 186 -10.52 -21.58 -14.29
N ASP A 187 -9.85 -20.47 -13.95
CA ASP A 187 -8.39 -20.31 -14.04
C ASP A 187 -7.71 -19.80 -12.74
N ASP A 188 -8.46 -19.65 -11.64
CA ASP A 188 -7.94 -19.17 -10.35
C ASP A 188 -7.32 -20.31 -9.52
N LEU A 189 -6.04 -20.58 -9.81
CA LEU A 189 -5.24 -21.59 -9.11
C LEU A 189 -5.04 -21.26 -7.63
N GLU A 190 -4.80 -19.99 -7.30
CA GLU A 190 -4.50 -19.57 -5.92
C GLU A 190 -5.74 -19.67 -5.02
N HIS A 191 -6.93 -19.34 -5.55
CA HIS A 191 -8.18 -19.53 -4.83
C HIS A 191 -8.46 -21.02 -4.57
N THR A 192 -8.39 -21.86 -5.61
CA THR A 192 -8.62 -23.32 -5.51
C THR A 192 -7.71 -23.98 -4.47
N ARG A 193 -6.44 -23.54 -4.38
CA ARG A 193 -5.46 -24.06 -3.41
C ARG A 193 -5.71 -23.67 -1.97
N ARG A 194 -6.38 -22.54 -1.73
CA ARG A 194 -6.62 -22.00 -0.38
C ARG A 194 -8.01 -22.33 0.14
N ASP A 195 -8.90 -22.81 -0.72
CA ASP A 195 -10.25 -23.19 -0.34
C ASP A 195 -10.22 -24.44 0.56
N SER A 196 -10.72 -24.28 1.78
CA SER A 196 -10.80 -25.33 2.79
C SER A 196 -11.85 -26.38 2.47
N ASP A 197 -12.85 -26.04 1.64
CA ASP A 197 -13.92 -26.98 1.28
C ASP A 197 -13.38 -28.17 0.47
N LEU A 198 -12.24 -27.99 -0.20
CA LEU A 198 -11.58 -28.99 -1.03
C LEU A 198 -10.49 -29.78 -0.28
N ASP A 199 -10.22 -29.49 1.00
CA ASP A 199 -9.16 -30.14 1.79
C ASP A 199 -9.29 -31.68 1.78
N GLY A 200 -10.52 -32.19 1.87
CA GLY A 200 -10.82 -33.62 1.82
C GLY A 200 -10.51 -34.30 0.49
N LEU A 201 -10.25 -33.55 -0.58
CA LEU A 201 -9.94 -34.07 -1.92
C LEU A 201 -8.46 -34.04 -2.25
N ARG A 202 -7.65 -33.24 -1.54
CA ARG A 202 -6.24 -32.96 -1.91
C ARG A 202 -5.34 -34.19 -1.99
N GLN A 203 -5.67 -35.25 -1.25
CA GLN A 203 -4.92 -36.50 -1.26
C GLN A 203 -5.32 -37.44 -2.41
N ARG A 204 -6.40 -37.14 -3.13
CA ARG A 204 -6.88 -37.96 -4.24
C ARG A 204 -6.07 -37.70 -5.52
N LYS A 205 -5.75 -38.77 -6.24
CA LYS A 205 -4.97 -38.71 -7.49
C LYS A 205 -5.68 -37.92 -8.60
N ASP A 206 -7.00 -38.03 -8.67
CA ASP A 206 -7.84 -37.34 -9.66
C ASP A 206 -7.93 -35.83 -9.38
N TYR A 207 -7.98 -35.42 -8.11
CA TYR A 207 -7.91 -34.01 -7.71
C TYR A 207 -6.57 -33.37 -8.10
N VAL A 208 -5.46 -34.04 -7.81
CA VAL A 208 -4.10 -33.57 -8.18
C VAL A 208 -3.97 -33.41 -9.71
N ALA A 209 -4.62 -34.28 -10.49
CA ALA A 209 -4.65 -34.13 -11.94
C ALA A 209 -5.45 -32.88 -12.39
N ALA A 210 -6.57 -32.58 -11.73
CA ALA A 210 -7.37 -31.38 -11.99
C ALA A 210 -6.60 -30.09 -11.64
N GLU A 211 -5.93 -30.03 -10.50
CA GLU A 211 -5.12 -28.87 -10.10
C GLU A 211 -3.96 -28.59 -11.10
N ASN A 212 -3.33 -29.64 -11.61
CA ASN A 212 -2.30 -29.53 -12.64
C ASN A 212 -2.85 -29.04 -14.00
N LEU A 213 -4.11 -29.34 -14.33
CA LEU A 213 -4.78 -28.77 -15.51
C LEU A 213 -5.04 -27.28 -15.32
N LEU A 214 -5.49 -26.88 -14.13
CA LEU A 214 -5.73 -25.48 -13.77
C LEU A 214 -4.46 -24.63 -13.86
N ALA A 215 -3.33 -25.13 -13.33
CA ALA A 215 -2.04 -24.45 -13.41
C ALA A 215 -1.55 -24.22 -14.85
N LYS A 216 -1.93 -25.08 -15.80
CA LYS A 216 -1.62 -24.92 -17.23
C LYS A 216 -2.53 -23.88 -17.91
N ALA A 217 -3.79 -23.78 -17.49
CA ALA A 217 -4.74 -22.80 -18.02
C ALA A 217 -4.33 -21.36 -17.67
N SER A 218 -3.80 -21.12 -16.47
CA SER A 218 -3.39 -19.79 -15.99
C SER A 218 -2.20 -19.14 -16.72
N VAL A 219 -1.40 -19.89 -17.49
CA VAL A 219 -0.25 -19.37 -18.27
C VAL A 219 -0.68 -18.80 -19.64
N LYS A 220 -1.81 -19.28 -20.19
CA LYS A 220 -2.38 -18.86 -21.49
C LYS A 220 -2.77 -17.37 -21.52
N SER A 221 -3.07 -16.79 -20.37
CA SER A 221 -3.63 -15.44 -20.23
C SER A 221 -2.62 -14.29 -20.36
N VAL A 222 -1.30 -14.55 -20.24
CA VAL A 222 -0.27 -13.50 -20.22
C VAL A 222 0.28 -13.15 -21.60
N LEU A 223 0.30 -14.10 -22.55
CA LEU A 223 0.92 -13.94 -23.87
C LEU A 223 -0.03 -14.16 -25.07
N GLY A 224 -1.23 -14.71 -24.86
CA GLY A 224 -2.21 -14.95 -25.93
C GLY A 224 -1.83 -16.06 -26.93
N LEU A 225 -0.96 -17.01 -26.55
CA LEU A 225 -0.47 -18.12 -27.41
C LEU A 225 -0.68 -19.49 -26.73
N ALA A 226 -0.78 -20.58 -27.53
CA ALA A 226 -1.02 -21.96 -27.03
C ALA A 226 -0.01 -23.02 -27.57
N VAL A 227 0.60 -23.88 -26.71
CA VAL A 227 1.66 -24.90 -27.05
C VAL A 227 1.87 -26.05 -25.99
N ARG A 228 2.53 -27.24 -26.26
CA ARG A 228 2.58 -28.46 -25.33
C ARG A 228 3.83 -29.44 -25.38
N SER A 229 4.17 -30.21 -24.27
CA SER A 229 4.54 -31.70 -24.16
C SER A 229 4.92 -32.31 -22.72
N SER A 230 5.22 -33.66 -22.55
CA SER A 230 5.12 -34.54 -21.30
C SER A 230 6.18 -35.70 -21.01
N ALA A 231 6.33 -36.13 -19.72
CA ALA A 231 6.83 -37.41 -19.08
C ALA A 231 8.34 -37.72 -18.78
N GLY A 232 8.71 -37.77 -17.48
CA GLY A 232 10.03 -38.07 -16.88
C GLY A 232 11.17 -37.13 -17.30
N ILE A 233 12.32 -37.15 -16.61
CA ILE A 233 13.52 -36.45 -17.12
C ILE A 233 14.72 -37.36 -17.17
N ARG A 234 15.29 -37.46 -18.37
CA ARG A 234 16.55 -38.13 -18.64
C ARG A 234 17.69 -37.11 -18.59
N VAL A 235 18.74 -37.44 -17.87
CA VAL A 235 20.01 -36.71 -17.84
C VAL A 235 20.67 -36.85 -19.21
N SER A 236 20.73 -35.78 -20.00
CA SER A 236 21.34 -35.87 -21.33
C SER A 236 22.87 -35.71 -21.28
N ASP A 237 23.37 -35.00 -20.26
CA ASP A 237 24.80 -34.83 -20.01
C ASP A 237 25.06 -34.39 -18.56
N VAL A 238 26.26 -34.66 -18.05
CA VAL A 238 26.71 -34.28 -16.70
C VAL A 238 28.00 -33.46 -16.81
N ILE A 239 28.01 -32.26 -16.24
CA ILE A 239 29.17 -31.36 -16.33
C ILE A 239 30.30 -31.88 -15.42
N PRO A 240 31.52 -32.10 -15.94
CA PRO A 240 32.66 -32.54 -15.13
C PRO A 240 32.99 -31.58 -13.99
N GLY A 241 33.26 -32.12 -12.80
CA GLY A 241 33.55 -31.34 -11.59
C GLY A 241 32.32 -30.63 -10.99
N SER A 242 31.11 -30.90 -11.46
CA SER A 242 29.86 -30.37 -10.87
C SER A 242 29.44 -31.16 -9.62
N PRO A 243 28.49 -30.65 -8.80
CA PRO A 243 27.89 -31.45 -7.73
C PRO A 243 27.29 -32.78 -8.21
N ALA A 244 26.65 -32.80 -9.39
CA ALA A 244 26.11 -34.03 -9.99
C ALA A 244 27.21 -35.03 -10.37
N ASP A 245 28.33 -34.55 -10.92
CA ASP A 245 29.48 -35.40 -11.25
C ASP A 245 30.15 -35.97 -9.99
N ARG A 246 30.37 -35.13 -8.96
CA ARG A 246 30.90 -35.56 -7.65
C ARG A 246 30.00 -36.56 -6.92
N ALA A 247 28.69 -36.46 -7.11
CA ALA A 247 27.71 -37.41 -6.56
C ALA A 247 27.55 -38.67 -7.42
N GLY A 248 28.23 -38.78 -8.56
CA GLY A 248 28.24 -39.97 -9.41
C GLY A 248 27.01 -40.11 -10.31
N LEU A 249 26.32 -39.02 -10.64
CA LEU A 249 25.24 -38.99 -11.63
C LEU A 249 25.84 -39.22 -13.03
N LYS A 250 25.18 -40.03 -13.86
CA LYS A 250 25.70 -40.37 -15.20
C LYS A 250 24.73 -39.94 -16.29
N LYS A 251 25.28 -39.73 -17.48
CA LYS A 251 24.49 -39.59 -18.71
C LYS A 251 23.54 -40.78 -18.86
N ASP A 252 22.31 -40.49 -19.27
CA ASP A 252 21.16 -41.39 -19.42
C ASP A 252 20.52 -41.89 -18.11
N ASP A 253 20.96 -41.43 -16.94
CA ASP A 253 20.23 -41.61 -15.69
C ASP A 253 18.83 -40.97 -15.83
N ILE A 254 17.80 -41.63 -15.31
CA ILE A 254 16.45 -41.06 -15.23
C ILE A 254 16.20 -40.63 -13.79
N ILE A 255 16.03 -39.33 -13.58
CA ILE A 255 15.74 -38.78 -12.26
C ILE A 255 14.26 -38.97 -11.98
N GLN A 256 13.96 -39.70 -10.92
CA GLN A 256 12.60 -40.07 -10.54
C GLN A 256 12.15 -39.37 -9.27
N LYS A 257 13.09 -38.91 -8.42
CA LYS A 257 12.78 -38.22 -7.16
C LYS A 257 13.92 -37.29 -6.73
N ILE A 258 13.61 -36.13 -6.15
CA ILE A 258 14.55 -35.22 -5.48
C ILE A 258 13.97 -34.90 -4.09
N GLY A 259 14.67 -35.29 -3.02
CA GLY A 259 14.17 -35.24 -1.65
C GLY A 259 12.87 -36.03 -1.49
N LYS A 260 11.78 -35.33 -1.11
CA LYS A 260 10.44 -35.92 -1.04
C LYS A 260 9.66 -35.84 -2.37
N ALA A 261 10.09 -35.01 -3.32
CA ALA A 261 9.36 -34.70 -4.55
C ALA A 261 9.59 -35.73 -5.66
N ARG A 262 8.53 -36.25 -6.27
CA ARG A 262 8.59 -37.19 -7.41
C ARG A 262 8.73 -36.43 -8.72
N ILE A 263 9.63 -36.86 -9.58
CA ILE A 263 9.97 -36.18 -10.84
C ILE A 263 9.38 -36.97 -12.01
N SER A 264 8.39 -36.38 -12.67
CA SER A 264 7.65 -36.97 -13.79
C SER A 264 7.62 -36.08 -15.04
N GLY A 265 8.42 -35.02 -15.09
CA GLY A 265 8.63 -34.18 -16.28
C GLY A 265 9.50 -32.94 -15.98
N PRO A 266 9.92 -32.17 -17.00
CA PRO A 266 10.77 -30.96 -16.87
C PRO A 266 10.34 -29.97 -15.80
N GLN A 267 9.02 -29.78 -15.64
CA GLN A 267 8.47 -28.86 -14.64
C GLN A 267 8.67 -29.36 -13.21
N ASP A 268 8.41 -30.63 -12.91
CA ASP A 268 8.59 -31.19 -11.55
C ASP A 268 10.05 -31.08 -11.07
N TYR A 269 11.00 -31.18 -12.00
CA TYR A 269 12.44 -31.02 -11.73
C TYR A 269 12.81 -29.56 -11.47
N CYS A 270 12.27 -28.64 -12.29
CA CYS A 270 12.42 -27.21 -12.04
C CYS A 270 11.81 -26.83 -10.69
N ASP A 271 10.62 -27.30 -10.37
CA ASP A 271 9.92 -26.99 -9.12
C ASP A 271 10.65 -27.60 -7.90
N ALA A 272 11.12 -28.85 -8.01
CA ALA A 272 11.91 -29.47 -6.95
C ALA A 272 13.22 -28.70 -6.67
N LEU A 273 13.85 -28.09 -7.67
CA LEU A 273 15.13 -27.37 -7.53
C LEU A 273 15.00 -25.87 -7.26
N LEU A 274 13.95 -25.22 -7.74
CA LEU A 274 13.78 -23.76 -7.72
C LEU A 274 12.82 -23.27 -6.63
N LEU A 275 11.84 -24.07 -6.20
CA LEU A 275 10.81 -23.62 -5.25
C LEU A 275 11.03 -24.07 -3.81
N THR A 276 11.77 -25.14 -3.54
CA THR A 276 11.77 -25.77 -2.20
C THR A 276 12.94 -25.39 -1.27
N GLY A 277 13.98 -24.68 -1.74
CA GLY A 277 15.13 -24.33 -0.90
C GLY A 277 15.72 -25.57 -0.20
N LEU A 278 16.38 -26.44 -0.98
CA LEU A 278 16.77 -27.76 -0.49
C LEU A 278 18.03 -27.74 0.40
N PRO A 279 18.09 -28.51 1.50
CA PRO A 279 19.28 -28.64 2.35
C PRO A 279 20.47 -29.23 1.58
N ALA A 280 21.69 -28.93 2.05
CA ALA A 280 22.97 -29.32 1.43
C ALA A 280 23.26 -30.83 1.36
N ASP A 281 22.33 -31.72 1.77
CA ASP A 281 22.51 -33.18 1.73
C ASP A 281 21.32 -33.91 1.09
N THR A 282 20.61 -33.25 0.17
CA THR A 282 19.34 -33.76 -0.37
C THR A 282 19.53 -35.04 -1.19
N GLU A 283 18.70 -36.04 -0.88
CA GLU A 283 18.72 -37.37 -1.50
C GLU A 283 18.00 -37.35 -2.85
N VAL A 284 18.65 -37.83 -3.92
CA VAL A 284 18.08 -37.94 -5.27
C VAL A 284 18.01 -39.41 -5.66
N VAL A 285 16.82 -39.85 -6.07
CA VAL A 285 16.60 -41.23 -6.52
C VAL A 285 16.62 -41.27 -8.04
N VAL A 286 17.55 -42.06 -8.58
CA VAL A 286 17.72 -42.29 -10.00
C VAL A 286 17.52 -43.75 -10.35
N SER A 287 17.04 -44.01 -11.56
CA SER A 287 16.97 -45.36 -12.12
C SER A 287 17.93 -45.51 -13.30
N ARG A 288 18.71 -46.58 -13.31
CA ARG A 288 19.56 -47.01 -14.42
C ARG A 288 19.01 -48.28 -15.05
N LYS A 289 19.15 -48.42 -16.38
CA LYS A 289 18.56 -49.50 -17.18
C LYS A 289 18.89 -50.94 -16.74
N LYS A 290 19.85 -51.19 -15.84
CA LYS A 290 20.23 -52.54 -15.36
C LYS A 290 20.56 -52.64 -13.86
N GLU A 291 20.26 -51.62 -13.06
CA GLU A 291 20.50 -51.63 -11.60
C GLU A 291 19.22 -51.29 -10.84
N LYS A 292 19.08 -51.78 -9.60
CA LYS A 292 17.96 -51.36 -8.73
C LYS A 292 18.08 -49.87 -8.41
N PRO A 293 16.98 -49.09 -8.42
CA PRO A 293 17.01 -47.68 -8.07
C PRO A 293 17.63 -47.49 -6.68
N GLY A 294 18.57 -46.57 -6.57
CA GLY A 294 19.29 -46.29 -5.33
C GLY A 294 19.42 -44.78 -5.10
N PRO A 295 19.46 -44.34 -3.83
CA PRO A 295 19.62 -42.94 -3.51
C PRO A 295 21.07 -42.45 -3.68
N LEU A 296 21.22 -41.22 -4.17
CA LEU A 296 22.48 -40.47 -4.21
C LEU A 296 22.34 -39.23 -3.32
N LYS A 297 23.37 -38.90 -2.53
CA LYS A 297 23.39 -37.69 -1.69
C LYS A 297 24.09 -36.55 -2.44
N LEU A 298 23.46 -35.37 -2.47
CA LEU A 298 23.91 -34.20 -3.22
C LEU A 298 23.97 -32.95 -2.34
N SER A 299 25.01 -32.12 -2.54
CA SER A 299 25.17 -30.79 -1.94
C SER A 299 25.06 -29.69 -3.00
N LEU A 300 24.12 -28.75 -2.85
CA LEU A 300 23.69 -27.86 -3.95
C LEU A 300 23.88 -26.36 -3.68
N PRO A 301 24.36 -25.61 -4.70
CA PRO A 301 23.53 -25.01 -5.77
C PRO A 301 23.75 -25.67 -7.18
N PRO A 302 23.32 -25.10 -8.34
CA PRO A 302 22.69 -25.83 -9.47
C PRO A 302 23.42 -27.11 -9.93
N LEU A 303 22.64 -28.18 -10.12
CA LEU A 303 23.11 -29.55 -10.36
C LEU A 303 24.08 -29.74 -11.55
N GLY A 304 24.05 -28.87 -12.56
CA GLY A 304 24.98 -28.95 -13.70
C GLY A 304 24.67 -30.04 -14.73
N ILE A 305 23.39 -30.23 -15.09
CA ILE A 305 22.95 -31.19 -16.12
C ILE A 305 22.08 -30.53 -17.22
N LYS A 306 21.97 -31.17 -18.39
CA LYS A 306 21.15 -30.71 -19.54
C LYS A 306 19.97 -31.67 -19.86
N VAL A 307 18.90 -31.15 -20.51
CA VAL A 307 17.63 -31.86 -20.86
C VAL A 307 17.09 -31.42 -22.27
N PHE A 308 16.22 -32.18 -22.98
CA PHE A 308 15.94 -32.00 -24.45
C PHE A 308 14.48 -32.28 -24.98
N THR A 309 13.98 -31.53 -26.02
CA THR A 309 12.87 -31.84 -27.03
C THR A 309 12.92 -30.94 -28.34
N SER A 310 12.33 -31.31 -29.53
CA SER A 310 12.59 -30.71 -30.90
C SER A 310 11.41 -30.15 -31.76
N GLY A 311 11.61 -29.16 -32.70
CA GLY A 311 10.69 -28.82 -33.84
C GLY A 311 10.75 -27.43 -34.56
N GLY A 312 10.18 -26.37 -33.99
CA GLY A 312 10.08 -24.98 -34.48
C GLY A 312 8.96 -24.27 -33.71
N ALA A 313 8.73 -22.97 -33.88
CA ALA A 313 7.59 -22.28 -33.25
C ALA A 313 6.62 -21.71 -34.30
N GLN A 314 5.56 -22.47 -34.60
CA GLN A 314 4.54 -22.08 -35.58
C GLN A 314 3.41 -21.29 -34.92
N ILE A 315 2.98 -20.20 -35.55
CA ILE A 315 1.83 -19.41 -35.10
C ILE A 315 0.54 -20.04 -35.62
N THR A 316 -0.32 -20.47 -34.70
CA THR A 316 -1.58 -21.15 -35.00
C THR A 316 -2.81 -20.27 -34.79
N GLU A 317 -2.68 -19.15 -34.06
CA GLU A 317 -3.77 -18.23 -33.74
C GLU A 317 -3.18 -16.84 -33.43
N ILE A 318 -3.88 -15.77 -33.82
CA ILE A 318 -3.51 -14.38 -33.48
C ILE A 318 -4.74 -13.65 -32.93
N VAL A 319 -4.58 -13.05 -31.76
CA VAL A 319 -5.62 -12.23 -31.10
C VAL A 319 -5.63 -10.83 -31.72
N GLU A 320 -6.82 -10.31 -32.04
CA GLU A 320 -7.03 -8.96 -32.59
C GLU A 320 -6.52 -7.87 -31.61
N ASP A 321 -5.97 -6.77 -32.12
CA ASP A 321 -5.32 -5.69 -31.34
C ASP A 321 -4.12 -6.09 -30.45
N SER A 322 -3.63 -7.33 -30.55
CA SER A 322 -2.41 -7.78 -29.86
C SER A 322 -1.14 -7.16 -30.45
N VAL A 323 -0.01 -7.29 -29.72
CA VAL A 323 1.31 -6.89 -30.24
C VAL A 323 1.64 -7.64 -31.53
N ALA A 324 1.36 -8.95 -31.59
CA ALA A 324 1.55 -9.76 -32.79
C ALA A 324 0.67 -9.27 -33.97
N TYR A 325 -0.57 -8.85 -33.70
CA TYR A 325 -1.48 -8.29 -34.69
C TYR A 325 -0.97 -6.94 -35.24
N ARG A 326 -0.54 -6.02 -34.38
CA ARG A 326 0.01 -4.70 -34.77
C ARG A 326 1.34 -4.79 -35.55
N LEU A 327 2.09 -5.85 -35.34
CA LEU A 327 3.35 -6.12 -36.06
C LEU A 327 3.14 -6.79 -37.43
N GLY A 328 1.89 -7.12 -37.79
CA GLY A 328 1.56 -7.72 -39.08
C GLY A 328 1.95 -9.20 -39.22
N LEU A 329 2.14 -9.93 -38.12
CA LEU A 329 2.28 -11.38 -38.14
C LEU A 329 0.96 -12.03 -38.56
N LYS A 330 1.04 -13.19 -39.22
CA LYS A 330 -0.13 -13.92 -39.74
C LYS A 330 -0.15 -15.35 -39.22
N VAL A 331 -1.35 -15.91 -39.11
CA VAL A 331 -1.53 -17.35 -38.85
C VAL A 331 -0.83 -18.13 -39.97
N GLY A 332 0.04 -19.07 -39.59
CA GLY A 332 0.88 -19.83 -40.52
C GLY A 332 2.35 -19.37 -40.60
N ASP A 333 2.70 -18.19 -40.08
CA ASP A 333 4.10 -17.76 -39.97
C ASP A 333 4.88 -18.69 -39.00
N VAL A 334 6.12 -19.07 -39.37
CA VAL A 334 6.99 -19.93 -38.54
C VAL A 334 8.16 -19.11 -38.02
N ILE A 335 8.22 -18.88 -36.71
CA ILE A 335 9.34 -18.16 -36.09
C ILE A 335 10.56 -19.07 -36.08
N THR A 336 11.66 -18.61 -36.68
CA THR A 336 12.90 -19.38 -36.84
C THR A 336 14.09 -18.76 -36.13
N LYS A 337 14.01 -17.47 -35.74
CA LYS A 337 14.97 -16.81 -34.85
C LYS A 337 14.32 -15.70 -34.02
N VAL A 338 14.92 -15.42 -32.87
CA VAL A 338 14.75 -14.19 -32.08
C VAL A 338 16.16 -13.62 -31.89
N ASP A 339 16.40 -12.41 -32.37
CA ASP A 339 17.73 -11.81 -32.51
C ASP A 339 18.72 -12.76 -33.22
N ALA A 340 19.88 -13.02 -32.61
CA ALA A 340 20.87 -13.96 -33.10
C ALA A 340 20.52 -15.44 -32.78
N VAL A 341 19.51 -15.69 -31.94
CA VAL A 341 19.18 -17.02 -31.42
C VAL A 341 18.25 -17.75 -32.39
N LYS A 342 18.71 -18.89 -32.92
CA LYS A 342 17.87 -19.77 -33.74
C LYS A 342 16.84 -20.47 -32.88
N VAL A 343 15.58 -20.38 -33.31
CA VAL A 343 14.41 -20.94 -32.64
C VAL A 343 13.96 -22.18 -33.39
N LYS A 344 14.04 -23.34 -32.75
CA LYS A 344 13.66 -24.65 -33.30
C LYS A 344 12.65 -25.38 -32.42
N SER A 345 11.96 -24.70 -31.52
CA SER A 345 10.78 -25.22 -30.81
C SER A 345 10.05 -24.05 -30.18
N THR A 346 8.80 -24.21 -29.78
CA THR A 346 8.07 -23.12 -29.12
C THR A 346 8.59 -22.83 -27.71
N ILE A 347 9.24 -23.80 -27.07
CA ILE A 347 9.93 -23.58 -25.80
C ILE A 347 11.20 -22.75 -26.04
N GLU A 348 11.96 -23.02 -27.11
CA GLU A 348 13.09 -22.18 -27.50
C GLU A 348 12.67 -20.79 -27.96
N PHE A 349 11.50 -20.65 -28.60
CA PHE A 349 10.92 -19.34 -28.93
C PHE A 349 10.67 -18.53 -27.67
N VAL A 350 9.93 -19.10 -26.72
CA VAL A 350 9.61 -18.44 -25.45
C VAL A 350 10.88 -18.15 -24.64
N ASN A 351 11.83 -19.09 -24.59
CA ASN A 351 13.10 -18.88 -23.90
C ASN A 351 13.97 -17.81 -24.58
N ALA A 352 14.05 -17.80 -25.92
CA ALA A 352 14.81 -16.78 -26.66
C ALA A 352 14.16 -15.40 -26.55
N LEU A 353 12.83 -15.32 -26.47
CA LEU A 353 12.08 -14.11 -26.15
C LEU A 353 12.44 -13.58 -24.75
N LEU A 354 12.39 -14.47 -23.75
CA LEU A 354 12.65 -14.16 -22.35
C LEU A 354 14.13 -13.86 -22.06
N CYS A 355 15.05 -14.37 -22.88
CA CYS A 355 16.50 -14.15 -22.78
C CYS A 355 17.01 -13.02 -23.68
N SER A 356 16.17 -12.45 -24.57
CA SER A 356 16.51 -11.25 -25.31
C SER A 356 16.71 -10.08 -24.33
N ASP A 357 17.61 -9.15 -24.65
CA ASP A 357 17.86 -8.00 -23.76
C ASP A 357 16.60 -7.14 -23.71
N ALA A 358 15.84 -7.21 -22.60
CA ALA A 358 14.57 -6.50 -22.41
C ALA A 358 14.65 -4.97 -22.53
N ARG A 359 15.87 -4.40 -22.65
CA ARG A 359 16.14 -2.97 -22.89
C ARG A 359 16.27 -2.61 -24.37
N LYS A 360 16.18 -3.59 -25.27
CA LYS A 360 16.22 -3.41 -26.73
C LYS A 360 15.03 -4.11 -27.38
N PRO A 361 14.51 -3.59 -28.50
CA PRO A 361 13.55 -4.34 -29.28
C PRO A 361 14.20 -5.61 -29.83
N ALA A 362 13.52 -6.75 -29.71
CA ALA A 362 14.03 -8.02 -30.23
C ALA A 362 13.59 -8.23 -31.67
N ILE A 363 14.49 -8.71 -32.51
CA ILE A 363 14.22 -8.92 -33.92
C ILE A 363 13.70 -10.35 -34.10
N LEU A 364 12.41 -10.51 -34.43
CA LEU A 364 11.87 -11.81 -34.80
C LEU A 364 12.13 -12.07 -36.27
N THR A 365 12.82 -13.17 -36.59
CA THR A 365 12.93 -13.69 -37.96
C THR A 365 11.96 -14.85 -38.15
N PHE A 366 11.07 -14.73 -39.12
CA PHE A 366 10.06 -15.74 -39.39
C PHE A 366 9.94 -16.04 -40.88
N LYS A 367 9.45 -17.25 -41.18
CA LYS A 367 9.16 -17.67 -42.55
C LYS A 367 7.68 -17.51 -42.83
N ARG A 368 7.38 -16.89 -43.97
CA ARG A 368 6.04 -16.78 -44.55
C ARG A 368 6.07 -17.42 -45.93
N GLY A 369 5.59 -18.66 -46.03
CA GLY A 369 5.80 -19.48 -47.22
C GLY A 369 7.29 -19.78 -47.44
N THR A 370 7.84 -19.38 -48.59
CA THR A 370 9.28 -19.50 -48.92
C THR A 370 10.12 -18.32 -48.44
N ASP A 371 9.48 -17.19 -48.15
CA ASP A 371 10.15 -15.94 -47.87
C ASP A 371 10.52 -15.83 -46.39
N VAL A 372 11.68 -15.19 -46.13
CA VAL A 372 12.18 -14.92 -44.78
C VAL A 372 11.99 -13.43 -44.51
N GLU A 373 11.17 -13.11 -43.52
CA GLU A 373 10.89 -11.75 -43.09
C GLU A 373 11.41 -11.53 -41.66
N THR A 374 11.68 -10.27 -41.33
CA THR A 374 12.07 -9.85 -39.98
C THR A 374 11.19 -8.72 -39.50
N VAL A 375 10.70 -8.81 -38.27
CA VAL A 375 9.96 -7.73 -37.59
C VAL A 375 10.63 -7.40 -36.27
N GLU A 376 10.68 -6.11 -35.96
CA GLU A 376 11.20 -5.62 -34.69
C GLU A 376 10.07 -5.67 -33.65
N VAL A 377 10.27 -6.48 -32.62
CA VAL A 377 9.33 -6.68 -31.54
C VAL A 377 9.88 -5.98 -30.33
N THR A 378 9.35 -4.78 -30.10
CA THR A 378 9.47 -4.18 -28.78
C THR A 378 8.56 -5.00 -27.88
N PHE A 379 9.15 -5.89 -27.08
CA PHE A 379 8.46 -6.30 -25.88
C PHE A 379 8.25 -5.02 -25.11
N ALA A 380 6.99 -4.66 -24.87
CA ALA A 380 6.73 -4.03 -23.61
C ALA A 380 7.20 -5.07 -22.60
N ALA A 381 8.45 -4.96 -22.17
CA ALA A 381 8.81 -5.36 -20.85
C ALA A 381 7.64 -4.86 -19.99
N SER A 382 7.19 -5.67 -19.03
CA SER A 382 6.97 -5.00 -17.77
C SER A 382 8.31 -4.35 -17.48
N GLU A 383 8.44 -3.11 -17.91
CA GLU A 383 9.60 -2.30 -17.74
C GLU A 383 9.83 -2.32 -16.23
N ALA A 384 10.79 -3.14 -15.80
CA ALA A 384 11.97 -2.53 -15.21
C ALA A 384 12.54 -1.57 -16.26
N SER A 385 11.82 -0.46 -16.47
CA SER A 385 12.47 0.79 -16.70
C SER A 385 13.43 0.91 -15.52
N GLY A 386 14.53 1.61 -15.72
CA GLY A 386 14.92 2.46 -14.62
C GLY A 386 13.67 3.27 -14.28
N ALA A 387 12.92 2.82 -13.28
CA ALA A 387 12.10 3.73 -12.55
C ALA A 387 13.14 4.57 -11.82
N ALA A 388 13.62 5.62 -12.49
CA ALA A 388 13.24 6.92 -11.99
C ALA A 388 11.79 6.75 -11.52
N SER A 389 11.63 6.53 -10.20
CA SER A 389 10.42 6.07 -9.54
C SER A 389 9.20 6.49 -10.34
N SER A 390 8.36 5.59 -10.84
CA SER A 390 7.13 6.02 -11.52
C SER A 390 6.09 6.57 -10.53
N SER A 391 6.47 6.70 -9.25
CA SER A 391 5.78 7.43 -8.19
C SER A 391 6.05 8.93 -8.25
N LYS A 392 5.08 9.77 -7.91
CA LYS A 392 5.24 11.24 -7.80
C LYS A 392 6.45 11.68 -6.97
N GLN A 393 7.09 10.79 -6.20
CA GLN A 393 8.35 11.05 -5.48
C GLN A 393 9.60 10.61 -6.23
N ASP A 394 9.53 10.49 -7.55
CA ASP A 394 10.69 10.18 -8.38
C ASP A 394 11.83 11.18 -8.21
N PRO A 395 13.05 10.75 -7.88
CA PRO A 395 14.21 11.64 -7.93
C PRO A 395 14.38 12.33 -9.29
N GLY A 396 14.06 11.67 -10.41
CA GLY A 396 14.11 12.27 -11.75
C GLY A 396 13.10 13.41 -11.94
N LEU A 397 11.85 13.19 -11.54
CA LEU A 397 10.79 14.19 -11.56
C LEU A 397 11.05 15.33 -10.57
N LEU A 398 11.59 15.03 -9.38
CA LEU A 398 11.95 16.02 -8.36
C LEU A 398 13.10 16.92 -8.85
N LYS A 399 14.07 16.39 -9.61
CA LYS A 399 15.12 17.20 -10.25
C LYS A 399 14.60 18.27 -11.22
N LEU A 400 13.38 18.12 -11.77
CA LEU A 400 12.78 19.19 -12.58
C LEU A 400 12.57 20.49 -11.78
N TRP A 401 12.48 20.37 -10.45
CA TRP A 401 12.36 21.51 -9.55
C TRP A 401 13.69 22.20 -9.25
N ASP A 402 14.85 21.60 -9.56
CA ASP A 402 16.15 22.14 -9.15
C ASP A 402 16.35 23.59 -9.60
N LYS A 403 15.89 23.94 -10.80
CA LYS A 403 15.93 25.32 -11.31
C LYS A 403 15.07 26.28 -10.48
N VAL A 404 13.96 25.80 -9.96
CA VAL A 404 12.98 26.57 -9.19
C VAL A 404 13.44 26.70 -7.73
N SER A 405 13.96 25.62 -7.15
CA SER A 405 14.37 25.57 -5.74
C SER A 405 15.76 26.17 -5.48
N ALA A 406 16.60 26.31 -6.50
CA ALA A 406 17.98 26.82 -6.37
C ALA A 406 18.10 28.16 -5.62
N ARG A 407 17.09 29.04 -5.69
CA ARG A 407 17.08 30.31 -4.95
C ARG A 407 16.98 30.17 -3.42
N TYR A 408 16.59 28.98 -2.94
CA TYR A 408 16.43 28.65 -1.52
C TYR A 408 17.49 27.67 -1.02
N ALA A 409 18.58 27.47 -1.78
CA ALA A 409 19.48 26.35 -1.59
C ALA A 409 20.11 26.24 -0.18
N ASP A 410 20.23 27.37 0.53
CA ASP A 410 20.83 27.46 1.87
C ASP A 410 19.85 28.04 2.92
N ALA A 411 18.55 27.99 2.63
CA ALA A 411 17.51 28.59 3.46
C ALA A 411 16.77 27.58 4.35
N VAL A 412 17.07 26.29 4.25
CA VAL A 412 16.38 25.22 5.00
C VAL A 412 17.40 24.41 5.81
N TYR A 413 17.04 24.10 7.05
CA TYR A 413 17.89 23.41 8.00
C TYR A 413 17.14 22.26 8.66
N SER A 414 17.78 21.13 8.82
CA SER A 414 17.32 20.05 9.71
C SER A 414 17.51 20.47 11.17
N VAL A 415 16.44 20.45 11.96
CA VAL A 415 16.51 20.66 13.41
C VAL A 415 16.81 19.31 14.07
N LYS A 416 17.99 19.21 14.68
CA LYS A 416 18.48 18.00 15.36
C LYS A 416 18.41 18.18 16.88
N GLN A 417 17.78 17.23 17.56
CA GLN A 417 17.81 17.07 19.02
C GLN A 417 18.22 15.62 19.34
N LYS A 418 19.19 15.44 20.25
CA LYS A 418 19.77 14.11 20.55
C LYS A 418 20.27 13.37 19.29
N GLY A 419 20.82 14.12 18.32
CA GLY A 419 21.28 13.60 17.03
C GLY A 419 20.18 13.25 16.02
N LYS A 420 18.90 13.30 16.41
CA LYS A 420 17.76 12.95 15.55
C LYS A 420 17.10 14.19 14.96
N GLN A 421 16.64 14.12 13.72
CA GLN A 421 15.83 15.19 13.14
C GLN A 421 14.43 15.15 13.72
N VAL A 422 14.00 16.28 14.28
CA VAL A 422 12.65 16.45 14.84
C VAL A 422 11.77 17.34 13.98
N ALA A 423 12.36 18.29 13.25
CA ALA A 423 11.68 19.21 12.34
C ALA A 423 12.63 19.74 11.27
N PHE A 424 12.11 20.49 10.30
CA PHE A 424 12.86 21.48 9.53
C PHE A 424 12.72 22.87 10.15
N ALA A 425 13.68 23.74 9.85
CA ALA A 425 13.64 25.16 10.12
C ALA A 425 13.92 25.94 8.84
N THR A 426 13.15 27.00 8.61
CA THR A 426 13.24 27.87 7.44
C THR A 426 13.88 29.19 7.85
N ALA A 427 14.99 29.57 7.24
CA ALA A 427 15.61 30.89 7.41
C ALA A 427 14.71 31.99 6.84
N VAL A 428 14.37 32.98 7.66
CA VAL A 428 13.42 34.05 7.31
C VAL A 428 13.98 35.46 7.44
N ASP A 429 15.10 35.62 8.15
CA ASP A 429 15.76 36.90 8.35
C ASP A 429 17.28 36.72 8.41
N GLY A 430 18.01 37.60 7.71
CA GLY A 430 19.46 37.49 7.55
C GLY A 430 20.23 37.65 8.86
N ARG A 431 19.61 38.18 9.92
CA ARG A 431 20.19 38.28 11.26
C ARG A 431 20.27 36.93 11.97
N GLY A 432 19.85 35.83 11.36
CA GLY A 432 19.93 34.50 11.97
C GLY A 432 18.62 33.99 12.55
N TYR A 433 17.46 34.49 12.08
CA TYR A 433 16.16 34.00 12.55
C TYR A 433 15.58 32.96 11.61
N LEU A 434 15.06 31.88 12.19
CA LEU A 434 14.42 30.79 11.48
C LEU A 434 13.06 30.46 12.09
N LEU A 435 12.08 30.11 11.25
CA LEU A 435 10.80 29.55 11.70
C LEU A 435 10.85 28.03 11.69
N SER A 436 10.26 27.41 12.70
CA SER A 436 10.02 25.96 12.75
C SER A 436 8.68 25.67 13.43
N LYS A 437 8.37 24.40 13.65
CA LYS A 437 7.15 23.95 14.32
C LYS A 437 7.40 23.79 15.82
N ALA A 438 6.62 24.50 16.62
CA ALA A 438 6.76 24.57 18.07
C ALA A 438 6.54 23.20 18.74
N SER A 439 5.49 22.46 18.36
CA SER A 439 5.16 21.18 19.01
C SER A 439 6.16 20.05 18.76
N GLU A 440 7.12 20.24 17.84
CA GLU A 440 8.16 19.24 17.53
C GLU A 440 9.52 19.59 18.16
N ILE A 441 9.62 20.75 18.81
CA ILE A 441 10.87 21.25 19.40
C ILE A 441 10.75 21.23 20.92
N ASP A 442 11.59 20.45 21.57
CA ASP A 442 11.76 20.50 23.02
C ASP A 442 12.74 21.62 23.38
N ALA A 443 12.26 22.75 23.89
CA ALA A 443 13.10 23.89 24.23
C ALA A 443 14.10 23.61 25.37
N THR A 444 13.96 22.51 26.12
CA THR A 444 14.89 22.11 27.19
C THR A 444 16.10 21.34 26.68
N GLU A 445 16.01 20.83 25.45
CA GLU A 445 17.05 20.03 24.82
C GLU A 445 17.88 20.88 23.85
N LYS A 446 19.14 20.48 23.65
CA LYS A 446 20.03 21.17 22.71
C LYS A 446 19.45 21.16 21.29
N ILE A 447 19.31 22.34 20.69
CA ILE A 447 18.79 22.54 19.33
C ILE A 447 19.97 22.76 18.39
N VAL A 448 20.24 21.80 17.49
CA VAL A 448 21.29 21.90 16.48
C VAL A 448 20.66 22.02 15.10
N LEU A 449 20.95 23.09 14.38
CA LEU A 449 20.56 23.27 12.99
C LEU A 449 21.63 22.66 12.09
N LEU A 450 21.25 21.79 11.16
CA LEU A 450 22.12 21.19 10.15
C LEU A 450 21.65 21.62 8.76
N GLY A 451 22.49 22.38 8.05
CA GLY A 451 22.21 22.88 6.71
C GLY A 451 23.04 22.20 5.62
N ARG A 452 22.91 22.72 4.40
CA ARG A 452 23.63 22.24 3.22
C ARG A 452 25.15 22.23 3.44
N GLY A 453 25.81 21.19 2.92
CA GLY A 453 27.26 21.02 3.03
C GLY A 453 27.75 20.55 4.40
N GLY A 454 26.85 20.22 5.33
CA GLY A 454 27.21 19.72 6.66
C GLY A 454 27.45 20.83 7.70
N ASN A 455 27.18 22.08 7.34
CA ASN A 455 27.27 23.22 8.24
C ASN A 455 26.28 23.05 9.40
N SER A 456 26.75 23.21 10.64
CA SER A 456 25.89 23.06 11.82
C SER A 456 26.11 24.14 12.87
N PHE A 457 25.02 24.56 13.50
CA PHE A 457 25.00 25.65 14.47
C PHE A 457 24.02 25.34 15.59
N GLU A 458 24.37 25.73 16.80
CA GLU A 458 23.44 25.69 17.92
C GLU A 458 22.48 26.88 17.83
N ALA A 459 21.20 26.64 18.11
CA ALA A 459 20.16 27.66 18.07
C ALA A 459 19.37 27.68 19.38
N GLN A 460 18.66 28.78 19.62
CA GLN A 460 17.81 28.96 20.79
C GLN A 460 16.40 29.37 20.39
N VAL A 461 15.41 28.94 21.17
CA VAL A 461 14.03 29.44 21.04
C VAL A 461 13.97 30.86 21.61
N VAL A 462 13.51 31.82 20.80
CA VAL A 462 13.37 33.23 21.23
C VAL A 462 11.91 33.65 21.41
N ALA A 463 11.01 33.11 20.59
CA ALA A 463 9.58 33.38 20.66
C ALA A 463 8.77 32.18 20.15
N THR A 464 7.52 32.05 20.58
CA THR A 464 6.64 30.95 20.17
C THR A 464 5.21 31.45 20.06
N ASP A 465 4.55 31.13 18.95
CA ASP A 465 3.13 31.39 18.76
C ASP A 465 2.35 30.08 18.89
N SER A 466 1.79 29.85 20.08
CA SER A 466 1.01 28.65 20.37
C SER A 466 -0.27 28.54 19.55
N ARG A 467 -0.79 29.64 18.96
CA ARG A 467 -1.99 29.59 18.12
C ARG A 467 -1.71 28.93 16.78
N THR A 468 -0.61 29.27 16.12
CA THR A 468 -0.23 28.69 14.81
C THR A 468 0.76 27.54 14.90
N ASP A 469 1.28 27.28 16.10
CA ASP A 469 2.32 26.29 16.36
C ASP A 469 3.66 26.60 15.72
N LEU A 470 3.95 27.89 15.54
CA LEU A 470 5.25 28.35 15.03
C LEU A 470 6.17 28.73 16.18
N VAL A 471 7.44 28.40 16.03
CA VAL A 471 8.51 28.83 16.93
C VAL A 471 9.57 29.59 16.14
N LEU A 472 10.04 30.69 16.71
CA LEU A 472 11.16 31.46 16.17
C LEU A 472 12.44 31.01 16.87
N LEU A 473 13.39 30.53 16.07
CA LEU A 473 14.72 30.14 16.47
C LEU A 473 15.73 31.23 16.11
N LYS A 474 16.76 31.37 16.95
CA LYS A 474 17.90 32.25 16.72
C LYS A 474 19.19 31.45 16.61
N ALA A 475 19.84 31.54 15.46
CA ALA A 475 21.20 31.09 15.23
C ALA A 475 22.20 32.23 15.49
N PRO A 476 23.45 31.93 15.90
CA PRO A 476 24.48 32.93 16.19
C PRO A 476 25.04 33.61 14.94
N GLN A 477 24.67 33.15 13.74
CA GLN A 477 25.28 33.55 12.48
C GLN A 477 24.33 34.29 11.56
N VAL A 478 24.92 35.06 10.64
CA VAL A 478 24.21 35.70 9.53
C VAL A 478 23.80 34.63 8.51
N LEU A 479 22.55 34.67 8.08
CA LEU A 479 22.00 33.76 7.08
C LEU A 479 21.88 34.50 5.76
N VAL A 480 22.65 34.07 4.76
CA VAL A 480 22.73 34.76 3.45
C VAL A 480 21.51 34.44 2.58
N SER A 481 20.98 33.22 2.68
CA SER A 481 19.77 32.80 1.97
C SER A 481 18.60 32.76 2.94
N VAL A 482 17.54 33.52 2.61
CA VAL A 482 16.31 33.60 3.39
C VAL A 482 15.09 33.44 2.50
N VAL A 483 14.05 32.83 3.02
CA VAL A 483 12.77 32.67 2.35
C VAL A 483 11.92 33.93 2.56
N LYS A 484 11.49 34.55 1.47
CA LYS A 484 10.47 35.59 1.46
C LYS A 484 9.13 34.98 1.07
N PHE A 485 8.15 35.07 1.97
CA PHE A 485 6.80 34.58 1.72
C PHE A 485 5.97 35.66 1.02
N GLU A 486 5.66 35.45 -0.26
CA GLU A 486 5.08 36.47 -1.14
C GLU A 486 3.63 36.14 -1.59
N GLY A 487 3.20 34.88 -1.54
CA GLY A 487 1.85 34.45 -1.98
C GLY A 487 1.61 34.52 -3.49
N THR A 488 0.52 33.92 -4.00
CA THR A 488 0.29 33.76 -5.47
C THR A 488 -1.11 34.15 -5.98
N GLY A 489 -2.01 34.64 -5.11
CA GLY A 489 -3.38 35.05 -5.47
C GLY A 489 -3.65 36.56 -5.24
N PRO A 490 -4.80 37.10 -5.67
CA PRO A 490 -5.26 38.41 -5.21
C PRO A 490 -5.28 38.39 -3.68
N ALA A 491 -4.58 39.33 -3.04
CA ALA A 491 -4.35 39.41 -1.59
C ALA A 491 -3.46 38.33 -0.93
N GLY A 492 -2.80 37.42 -1.67
CA GLY A 492 -1.73 36.57 -1.12
C GLY A 492 -2.19 35.48 -0.13
N GLU A 493 -3.48 35.17 -0.06
CA GLU A 493 -4.05 34.33 1.00
C GLU A 493 -3.96 32.82 0.73
N PHE A 494 -4.30 32.31 -0.47
CA PHE A 494 -4.25 30.86 -0.76
C PHE A 494 -3.94 30.52 -2.23
N PRO A 495 -3.12 29.49 -2.52
CA PRO A 495 -3.00 28.94 -3.86
C PRO A 495 -4.29 28.22 -4.31
N ALA A 496 -4.56 28.17 -5.62
CA ALA A 496 -5.75 27.52 -6.16
C ALA A 496 -5.72 25.99 -5.99
N ILE A 497 -6.89 25.34 -5.91
CA ILE A 497 -7.01 23.87 -5.96
C ILE A 497 -6.27 23.34 -7.20
N GLY A 498 -5.50 22.26 -7.02
CA GLY A 498 -4.70 21.67 -8.08
C GLY A 498 -3.38 22.40 -8.39
N THR A 499 -3.05 23.48 -7.67
CA THR A 499 -1.70 24.05 -7.74
C THR A 499 -0.68 23.03 -7.26
N LEU A 500 0.39 22.84 -8.04
CA LEU A 500 1.48 21.95 -7.67
C LEU A 500 2.43 22.66 -6.70
N LEU A 501 2.72 22.01 -5.58
CA LEU A 501 3.54 22.51 -4.49
C LEU A 501 4.72 21.59 -4.22
N GLY A 502 5.90 22.16 -3.94
CA GLY A 502 7.12 21.46 -3.52
C GLY A 502 7.50 21.82 -2.09
N THR A 503 7.90 20.82 -1.30
CA THR A 503 8.53 20.98 0.01
C THR A 503 10.03 20.80 -0.13
N LEU A 504 10.82 21.69 0.47
CA LEU A 504 12.28 21.66 0.40
C LEU A 504 12.91 20.85 1.55
N ASP A 505 14.04 20.18 1.28
CA ASP A 505 14.94 19.62 2.29
C ASP A 505 16.07 20.58 2.68
N GLU A 506 16.93 20.17 3.61
CA GLU A 506 18.09 20.95 4.06
C GLU A 506 19.19 21.14 3.00
N LYS A 507 19.08 20.47 1.85
CA LYS A 507 19.98 20.65 0.70
C LYS A 507 19.41 21.67 -0.29
N GLY A 508 18.19 22.15 -0.06
CA GLY A 508 17.46 23.05 -0.93
C GLY A 508 16.86 22.37 -2.17
N SER A 509 16.82 21.04 -2.17
CA SER A 509 16.14 20.25 -3.20
C SER A 509 14.68 20.03 -2.81
N VAL A 510 13.81 19.86 -3.79
CA VAL A 510 12.43 19.47 -3.49
C VAL A 510 12.42 18.02 -3.04
N LEU A 511 12.17 17.83 -1.74
CA LEU A 511 12.04 16.52 -1.09
C LEU A 511 10.80 15.78 -1.54
N ALA A 512 9.70 16.52 -1.66
CA ALA A 512 8.43 15.98 -2.08
C ALA A 512 7.55 17.06 -2.68
N HIS A 513 6.78 16.70 -3.70
CA HIS A 513 5.71 17.54 -4.22
C HIS A 513 4.32 16.92 -4.02
N GLY A 514 3.31 17.78 -4.06
CA GLY A 514 1.90 17.43 -3.99
C GLY A 514 1.02 18.54 -4.52
N PHE A 515 -0.27 18.32 -4.54
CA PHE A 515 -1.25 19.27 -5.05
C PHE A 515 -2.02 19.89 -3.89
N VAL A 516 -2.40 21.15 -4.06
CA VAL A 516 -3.39 21.80 -3.20
C VAL A 516 -4.73 21.06 -3.36
N ALA A 517 -5.18 20.43 -2.28
CA ALA A 517 -6.39 19.64 -2.25
C ALA A 517 -7.62 20.49 -1.86
N LEU A 518 -7.46 21.36 -0.86
CA LEU A 518 -8.51 22.25 -0.33
C LEU A 518 -7.89 23.55 0.23
N PRO A 519 -8.26 24.70 -0.35
CA PRO A 519 -8.02 26.03 0.23
C PRO A 519 -9.27 26.95 0.18
N PRO A 520 -9.58 27.71 1.25
CA PRO A 520 -9.07 27.55 2.62
C PRO A 520 -9.62 26.26 3.25
N TYR A 521 -8.79 25.51 3.97
CA TYR A 521 -9.26 24.44 4.85
C TYR A 521 -9.27 24.96 6.30
N ASP A 522 -10.43 24.97 6.94
CA ASP A 522 -10.52 25.30 8.37
C ASP A 522 -10.11 24.09 9.22
N SER A 523 -8.89 24.13 9.73
CA SER A 523 -8.37 23.06 10.61
C SER A 523 -9.01 23.07 12.01
N ASP A 524 -9.72 24.14 12.39
CA ASP A 524 -10.41 24.24 13.67
C ASP A 524 -11.78 23.55 13.62
N ALA A 525 -12.46 23.58 12.48
CA ALA A 525 -13.81 23.02 12.29
C ALA A 525 -13.93 21.53 12.67
N ASN A 526 -12.85 20.75 12.49
CA ASN A 526 -12.81 19.32 12.77
C ASN A 526 -11.79 18.92 13.85
N ALA A 527 -11.24 19.89 14.59
CA ALA A 527 -10.20 19.65 15.58
C ALA A 527 -10.70 18.83 16.77
N LYS A 528 -9.85 17.91 17.26
CA LYS A 528 -10.09 17.30 18.57
C LYS A 528 -9.94 18.36 19.65
N LEU A 529 -10.81 18.33 20.66
CA LEU A 529 -10.66 19.24 21.81
C LEU A 529 -9.34 18.92 22.53
N LEU A 530 -8.55 19.96 22.80
CA LEU A 530 -7.29 19.85 23.53
C LEU A 530 -7.56 19.57 25.01
N PRO A 531 -6.58 19.02 25.77
CA PRO A 531 -6.74 18.78 27.20
C PRO A 531 -7.20 20.02 27.99
N ASP A 532 -6.77 21.20 27.56
CA ASP A 532 -7.03 22.48 28.21
C ASP A 532 -8.22 23.26 27.63
N ASP A 533 -8.91 22.70 26.63
CA ASP A 533 -10.15 23.31 26.15
C ASP A 533 -11.28 23.15 27.17
N ALA A 534 -12.16 24.15 27.24
CA ALA A 534 -13.38 24.08 28.01
C ALA A 534 -14.34 23.02 27.42
N VAL A 535 -14.90 22.18 28.27
CA VAL A 535 -15.85 21.13 27.88
C VAL A 535 -17.09 21.13 28.76
N LEU A 536 -18.22 20.85 28.12
CA LEU A 536 -19.50 20.60 28.79
C LEU A 536 -19.79 19.09 28.93
N GLY A 537 -19.20 18.24 28.10
CA GLY A 537 -19.41 16.79 28.14
C GLY A 537 -20.79 16.33 27.64
N VAL A 538 -21.35 17.05 26.68
CA VAL A 538 -22.62 16.75 26.02
C VAL A 538 -22.42 16.48 24.53
N GLY A 539 -23.25 15.64 23.94
CA GLY A 539 -23.41 15.52 22.49
C GLY A 539 -24.58 16.37 22.02
N VAL A 540 -24.44 16.98 20.84
CA VAL A 540 -25.38 17.97 20.31
C VAL A 540 -25.77 17.71 18.86
N GLU A 541 -27.00 18.06 18.52
CA GLU A 541 -27.52 18.10 17.15
C GLU A 541 -28.35 19.37 16.89
N ASP A 542 -28.39 19.79 15.62
CA ASP A 542 -29.17 20.96 15.19
C ASP A 542 -30.68 20.64 15.15
N VAL A 543 -31.51 21.57 15.59
CA VAL A 543 -32.97 21.48 15.50
C VAL A 543 -33.46 22.33 14.32
N LYS A 544 -34.27 21.75 13.44
CA LYS A 544 -34.81 22.46 12.24
C LYS A 544 -35.59 23.74 12.58
N GLU A 545 -36.19 23.81 13.76
CA GLU A 545 -36.98 24.94 14.28
C GLU A 545 -36.13 25.91 15.14
N GLY A 546 -34.80 25.82 15.03
CA GLY A 546 -33.83 26.60 15.80
C GLY A 546 -33.53 25.99 17.17
N GLY A 547 -32.33 26.27 17.67
CA GLY A 547 -31.81 25.68 18.91
C GLY A 547 -30.96 24.43 18.67
N ILE A 548 -30.33 23.95 19.75
CA ILE A 548 -29.43 22.80 19.75
C ILE A 548 -29.93 21.76 20.73
N ARG A 549 -30.25 20.57 20.24
CA ARG A 549 -30.71 19.47 21.09
C ARG A 549 -29.54 18.69 21.67
N LEU A 550 -29.61 18.40 22.96
CA LEU A 550 -28.69 17.49 23.64
C LEU A 550 -29.05 16.03 23.32
N THR A 551 -28.18 15.35 22.57
CA THR A 551 -28.36 13.94 22.21
C THR A 551 -27.74 13.00 23.22
N THR A 552 -26.71 13.46 23.94
CA THR A 552 -26.05 12.71 25.01
C THR A 552 -25.61 13.68 26.10
N VAL A 553 -25.65 13.22 27.35
CA VAL A 553 -25.05 13.90 28.49
C VAL A 553 -24.19 12.85 29.19
N THR A 554 -22.89 13.12 29.29
CA THR A 554 -21.93 12.15 29.84
C THR A 554 -22.04 12.13 31.35
N ALA A 555 -22.19 10.93 31.93
CA ALA A 555 -22.23 10.78 33.37
C ALA A 555 -20.94 11.31 34.04
N GLY A 556 -21.09 12.07 35.11
CA GLY A 556 -20.03 12.75 35.87
C GLY A 556 -19.37 13.95 35.18
N ALA A 557 -19.82 14.31 33.98
CA ALA A 557 -19.30 15.47 33.25
C ALA A 557 -19.88 16.81 33.74
N PRO A 558 -19.26 17.95 33.39
CA PRO A 558 -19.70 19.26 33.83
C PRO A 558 -21.15 19.59 33.46
N GLY A 559 -21.61 19.17 32.28
CA GLY A 559 -22.98 19.35 31.81
C GLY A 559 -24.01 18.62 32.67
N GLU A 560 -23.74 17.36 33.03
CA GLU A 560 -24.62 16.61 33.94
C GLU A 560 -24.63 17.24 35.34
N LYS A 561 -23.45 17.61 35.86
CA LYS A 561 -23.30 18.30 37.15
C LYS A 561 -24.03 19.65 37.16
N GLY A 562 -24.10 20.31 36.01
CA GLY A 562 -24.85 21.54 35.77
C GLY A 562 -26.36 21.34 35.55
N GLY A 563 -26.85 20.10 35.61
CA GLY A 563 -28.28 19.77 35.51
C GLY A 563 -28.81 19.63 34.08
N LEU A 564 -27.95 19.57 33.07
CA LEU A 564 -28.35 19.30 31.68
C LEU A 564 -28.77 17.83 31.51
N LYS A 565 -29.75 17.60 30.64
CA LYS A 565 -30.33 16.28 30.38
C LYS A 565 -30.42 16.01 28.88
N VAL A 566 -30.40 14.73 28.52
CA VAL A 566 -30.66 14.28 27.16
C VAL A 566 -32.09 14.71 26.76
N GLY A 567 -32.23 15.33 25.60
CA GLY A 567 -33.49 15.86 25.09
C GLY A 567 -33.67 17.38 25.27
N ASP A 568 -32.88 18.02 26.14
CA ASP A 568 -32.93 19.49 26.29
C ASP A 568 -32.60 20.20 24.98
N ILE A 569 -33.30 21.28 24.66
CA ILE A 569 -33.02 22.13 23.50
C ILE A 569 -32.46 23.47 23.98
N ILE A 570 -31.16 23.67 23.83
CA ILE A 570 -30.48 24.92 24.16
C ILE A 570 -30.87 25.99 23.13
N ARG A 571 -31.33 27.14 23.60
CA ARG A 571 -31.67 28.32 22.80
C ARG A 571 -30.57 29.37 22.83
N SER A 572 -29.94 29.56 23.98
CA SER A 572 -28.91 30.59 24.17
C SER A 572 -27.89 30.15 25.21
N ILE A 573 -26.64 30.61 25.07
CA ILE A 573 -25.61 30.49 26.10
C ILE A 573 -24.96 31.86 26.29
N ASP A 574 -24.91 32.35 27.53
CA ASP A 574 -24.46 33.69 27.90
C ASP A 574 -25.14 34.80 27.08
N GLY A 575 -26.44 34.61 26.76
CA GLY A 575 -27.23 35.53 25.94
C GLY A 575 -26.93 35.47 24.44
N ARG A 576 -26.00 34.62 24.00
CA ARG A 576 -25.71 34.38 22.58
C ARG A 576 -26.61 33.26 22.06
N GLU A 577 -27.36 33.55 21.01
CA GLU A 577 -28.30 32.58 20.42
C GLU A 577 -27.55 31.40 19.79
N MET A 578 -27.98 30.19 20.14
CA MET A 578 -27.38 28.94 19.71
C MET A 578 -28.26 28.31 18.64
N THR A 579 -28.02 28.67 17.38
CA THR A 579 -28.81 28.17 16.24
C THR A 579 -28.18 26.98 15.54
N THR A 580 -26.86 26.81 15.65
CA THR A 580 -26.11 25.73 15.00
C THR A 580 -25.07 25.13 15.94
N ARG A 581 -24.78 23.85 15.73
CA ARG A 581 -23.67 23.13 16.37
C ARG A 581 -22.35 23.88 16.25
N ASP A 582 -22.08 24.49 15.11
CA ASP A 582 -20.84 25.25 14.91
C ASP A 582 -20.77 26.48 15.81
N ALA A 583 -21.89 27.20 16.01
CA ALA A 583 -21.96 28.33 16.94
C ALA A 583 -21.70 27.88 18.39
N PHE A 584 -22.24 26.73 18.79
CA PHE A 584 -21.98 26.14 20.11
C PHE A 584 -20.51 25.75 20.28
N MET A 585 -19.92 25.08 19.28
CA MET A 585 -18.51 24.69 19.34
C MET A 585 -17.58 25.91 19.34
N ALA A 586 -17.90 26.95 18.58
CA ALA A 586 -17.16 28.21 18.59
C ALA A 586 -17.19 28.87 19.97
N LEU A 587 -18.36 28.96 20.60
CA LEU A 587 -18.49 29.50 21.95
C LEU A 587 -17.69 28.68 22.97
N MET A 588 -17.72 27.34 22.92
CA MET A 588 -16.94 26.52 23.84
C MET A 588 -15.42 26.75 23.69
N ARG A 589 -14.94 27.09 22.47
CA ARG A 589 -13.53 27.42 22.22
C ARG A 589 -13.14 28.82 22.72
N GLU A 590 -14.10 29.75 22.81
CA GLU A 590 -13.88 31.09 23.39
C GLU A 590 -13.72 31.03 24.92
N LYS A 591 -14.22 29.97 25.56
CA LYS A 591 -14.24 29.79 27.02
C LYS A 591 -13.04 28.99 27.52
N LYS A 592 -12.78 29.10 28.82
CA LYS A 592 -11.74 28.36 29.54
C LYS A 592 -12.36 27.35 30.50
N PRO A 593 -11.66 26.25 30.81
CA PRO A 593 -12.03 25.40 31.94
C PRO A 593 -12.19 26.22 33.21
N GLY A 594 -13.28 25.99 33.95
CA GLY A 594 -13.66 26.77 35.14
C GLY A 594 -14.61 27.92 34.87
N ASP A 595 -14.80 28.36 33.62
CA ASP A 595 -15.78 29.40 33.29
C ASP A 595 -17.20 28.94 33.64
N ILE A 596 -18.01 29.85 34.19
CA ILE A 596 -19.43 29.60 34.47
C ILE A 596 -20.26 30.21 33.34
N ILE A 597 -21.00 29.37 32.63
CA ILE A 597 -21.90 29.79 31.54
C ILE A 597 -23.36 29.72 31.99
N SER A 598 -24.19 30.63 31.48
CA SER A 598 -25.64 30.60 31.64
C SER A 598 -26.26 29.97 30.40
N VAL A 599 -26.97 28.86 30.55
CA VAL A 599 -27.59 28.08 29.47
C VAL A 599 -29.10 28.25 29.53
N ASP A 600 -29.67 28.90 28.53
CA ASP A 600 -31.12 28.98 28.33
C ASP A 600 -31.57 27.80 27.48
N LEU A 601 -32.48 26.97 27.99
CA LEU A 601 -32.93 25.75 27.35
C LEU A 601 -34.45 25.55 27.42
N MET A 602 -34.95 24.67 26.57
CA MET A 602 -36.31 24.15 26.60
C MET A 602 -36.30 22.68 27.01
N ARG A 603 -37.04 22.33 28.06
CA ARG A 603 -37.22 20.98 28.57
C ARG A 603 -38.71 20.68 28.68
N ASP A 604 -39.15 19.60 28.05
CA ASP A 604 -40.57 19.19 28.01
C ASP A 604 -41.52 20.35 27.62
N GLY A 605 -41.07 21.20 26.69
CA GLY A 605 -41.82 22.37 26.21
C GLY A 605 -41.82 23.59 27.12
N LYS A 606 -41.08 23.59 28.24
CA LYS A 606 -40.95 24.73 29.17
C LYS A 606 -39.55 25.35 29.13
N PRO A 607 -39.43 26.69 29.23
CA PRO A 607 -38.14 27.35 29.32
C PRO A 607 -37.52 27.16 30.72
N GLU A 608 -36.24 26.82 30.76
CA GLU A 608 -35.40 26.75 31.96
C GLU A 608 -34.07 27.46 31.69
N GLN A 609 -33.46 28.01 32.74
CA GLN A 609 -32.10 28.57 32.68
C GLN A 609 -31.23 27.87 33.73
N LEU A 610 -30.08 27.37 33.30
CA LEU A 610 -29.12 26.67 34.15
C LEU A 610 -27.77 27.38 34.14
N LYS A 611 -27.09 27.44 35.29
CA LYS A 611 -25.69 27.86 35.35
C LYS A 611 -24.80 26.63 35.40
N VAL A 612 -23.87 26.53 34.45
CA VAL A 612 -22.99 25.37 34.32
C VAL A 612 -21.54 25.81 34.33
N THR A 613 -20.74 25.24 35.22
CA THR A 613 -19.28 25.41 35.21
C THR A 613 -18.68 24.49 34.17
N LEU A 614 -17.85 25.01 33.26
CA LEU A 614 -17.13 24.22 32.26
C LEU A 614 -15.95 23.49 32.91
N GLY A 615 -15.68 22.25 32.47
CA GLY A 615 -14.51 21.48 32.90
C GLY A 615 -13.40 21.50 31.87
N ALA A 616 -12.24 20.93 32.20
CA ALA A 616 -11.23 20.58 31.22
C ALA A 616 -11.51 19.17 30.67
N ARG A 617 -11.00 18.84 29.48
CA ARG A 617 -11.27 17.52 28.89
C ARG A 617 -10.75 16.36 29.75
N LYS A 618 -9.64 16.56 30.46
CA LYS A 618 -9.08 15.59 31.43
C LYS A 618 -10.05 15.26 32.58
N ASP A 619 -11.03 16.13 32.84
CA ASP A 619 -11.99 15.98 33.94
C ASP A 619 -13.25 15.19 33.54
N LEU A 620 -13.39 14.83 32.26
CA LEU A 620 -14.49 13.97 31.81
C LEU A 620 -14.23 12.51 32.22
N PRO A 621 -15.21 11.80 32.80
CA PRO A 621 -15.09 10.37 33.05
C PRO A 621 -14.89 9.59 31.75
N GLY A 622 -13.75 8.91 31.62
CA GLY A 622 -13.32 8.27 30.36
C GLY A 622 -12.72 9.22 29.32
N GLY A 623 -12.49 10.50 29.66
CA GLY A 623 -12.02 11.58 28.77
C GLY A 623 -10.54 11.96 28.90
N GLY A 624 -9.75 11.21 29.65
CA GLY A 624 -8.29 11.25 29.61
C GLY A 624 -7.75 10.54 28.37
N GLY A 625 -7.88 11.19 27.21
CA GLY A 625 -7.26 10.78 25.95
C GLY A 625 -7.95 9.62 25.22
N ALA A 626 -7.68 9.50 23.92
CA ALA A 626 -7.36 8.15 23.46
C ALA A 626 -6.39 7.60 24.51
N ALA A 627 -6.62 6.37 24.99
CA ALA A 627 -5.62 5.70 25.81
C ALA A 627 -4.26 6.08 25.24
N PRO A 628 -3.27 6.52 26.04
CA PRO A 628 -1.92 6.50 25.53
C PRO A 628 -1.83 5.13 24.89
N GLN A 629 -1.57 5.08 23.58
CA GLN A 629 -0.94 3.88 23.10
C GLN A 629 0.32 3.91 23.95
N GLN A 630 0.30 3.17 25.07
CA GLN A 630 1.48 2.48 25.50
C GLN A 630 1.94 1.87 24.20
N GLY A 631 2.98 2.49 23.63
CA GLY A 631 3.62 1.97 22.43
C GLY A 631 3.69 0.47 22.66
N PRO A 632 3.22 -0.33 21.70
CA PRO A 632 3.03 -1.76 21.90
C PRO A 632 4.24 -2.29 22.66
N LYS A 633 4.01 -2.83 23.87
CA LYS A 633 5.10 -3.22 24.79
C LYS A 633 6.19 -3.86 23.95
N GLY A 634 7.40 -3.29 24.02
CA GLY A 634 8.54 -3.74 23.23
C GLY A 634 8.64 -5.25 23.30
N THR A 635 8.92 -5.88 22.17
CA THR A 635 8.93 -7.34 22.07
C THR A 635 10.17 -7.95 22.73
N GLY A 636 11.04 -7.14 23.35
CA GLY A 636 12.34 -7.54 23.88
C GLY A 636 13.38 -7.86 22.80
N LYS A 637 13.02 -7.75 21.51
CA LYS A 637 13.89 -8.09 20.38
C LYS A 637 14.61 -6.85 19.84
N PRO A 638 15.89 -6.97 19.44
CA PRO A 638 16.60 -5.88 18.78
C PRO A 638 16.03 -5.62 17.37
N ASP A 639 15.95 -4.35 16.98
CA ASP A 639 15.57 -3.94 15.62
C ASP A 639 16.57 -2.93 15.06
N LEU A 640 17.02 -3.19 13.84
CA LEU A 640 17.80 -2.25 13.06
C LEU A 640 16.88 -1.26 12.32
N GLY A 641 15.64 -1.62 12.00
CA GLY A 641 14.70 -0.71 11.33
C GLY A 641 14.77 -0.70 9.81
N VAL A 642 15.16 -1.82 9.21
CA VAL A 642 15.18 -2.00 7.75
C VAL A 642 13.90 -2.71 7.32
N ALA A 643 13.05 -2.03 6.55
CA ALA A 643 11.75 -2.55 6.13
C ALA A 643 11.84 -3.53 4.96
N ARG A 644 12.86 -3.38 4.10
CA ARG A 644 13.07 -4.25 2.94
C ARG A 644 14.52 -4.24 2.50
N VAL A 645 15.00 -5.42 2.11
CA VAL A 645 16.29 -5.62 1.47
C VAL A 645 16.17 -6.48 0.22
N SER A 646 17.19 -6.45 -0.62
CA SER A 646 17.36 -7.34 -1.77
C SER A 646 18.79 -7.90 -1.81
N PRO A 647 19.02 -9.10 -2.39
CA PRO A 647 20.36 -9.61 -2.57
C PRO A 647 21.17 -8.74 -3.55
N ALA A 648 22.42 -8.42 -3.21
CA ALA A 648 23.32 -7.69 -4.10
C ALA A 648 24.71 -8.30 -3.96
N ASN A 649 25.05 -9.29 -4.78
CA ASN A 649 26.25 -10.11 -4.56
C ASN A 649 27.56 -9.35 -4.96
N PRO A 650 28.53 -9.11 -4.05
CA PRO A 650 28.52 -9.46 -2.62
C PRO A 650 27.77 -8.44 -1.77
N GLY A 651 26.98 -8.91 -0.80
CA GLY A 651 26.21 -8.06 0.11
C GLY A 651 24.68 -8.13 0.03
N VAL A 652 24.04 -7.29 0.84
CA VAL A 652 22.58 -7.10 0.92
C VAL A 652 22.27 -5.63 0.70
N LYS A 653 21.51 -5.33 -0.35
CA LYS A 653 21.10 -3.96 -0.65
C LYS A 653 19.90 -3.56 0.18
N ILE A 654 19.98 -2.40 0.81
CA ILE A 654 18.89 -1.75 1.52
C ILE A 654 17.93 -1.14 0.50
N GLU A 655 16.72 -1.69 0.42
CA GLU A 655 15.68 -1.16 -0.46
C GLU A 655 14.75 -0.19 0.27
N ARG A 656 14.61 -0.34 1.59
CA ARG A 656 13.76 0.54 2.39
C ARG A 656 14.18 0.59 3.85
N ILE A 657 14.24 1.81 4.39
CA ILE A 657 14.44 2.05 5.84
C ILE A 657 13.12 2.53 6.47
N VAL A 658 12.90 2.15 7.73
CA VAL A 658 11.78 2.67 8.54
C VAL A 658 12.18 4.04 9.10
N ASP A 659 11.33 5.04 8.87
CA ASP A 659 11.49 6.38 9.41
C ASP A 659 11.62 6.40 10.95
N GLY A 660 12.61 7.13 11.47
CA GLY A 660 12.91 7.28 12.89
C GLY A 660 13.65 6.08 13.52
N SER A 661 13.95 5.05 12.72
CA SER A 661 14.54 3.81 13.21
C SER A 661 16.05 3.90 13.46
N SER A 662 16.61 2.88 14.12
CA SER A 662 18.04 2.75 14.39
C SER A 662 18.90 2.86 13.13
N ALA A 663 18.50 2.25 12.02
CA ALA A 663 19.19 2.30 10.74
C ALA A 663 19.32 3.73 10.23
N GLU A 664 18.23 4.50 10.24
CA GLU A 664 18.24 5.89 9.80
C GLU A 664 19.10 6.75 10.74
N VAL A 665 18.93 6.58 12.06
CA VAL A 665 19.70 7.32 13.09
C VAL A 665 21.19 7.00 13.01
N GLY A 666 21.54 5.75 12.72
CA GLY A 666 22.90 5.27 12.54
C GLY A 666 23.53 5.63 11.20
N GLY A 667 22.82 6.37 10.33
CA GLY A 667 23.36 6.88 9.08
C GLY A 667 23.32 5.91 7.89
N LEU A 668 22.59 4.80 8.02
CA LEU A 668 22.29 3.90 6.90
C LEU A 668 21.28 4.56 5.95
N GLN A 669 21.43 4.34 4.65
CA GLN A 669 20.62 4.95 3.60
C GLN A 669 20.03 3.89 2.65
N GLU A 670 18.90 4.20 2.03
CA GLU A 670 18.37 3.39 0.94
C GLU A 670 19.37 3.37 -0.24
N GLY A 671 19.63 2.18 -0.79
CA GLY A 671 20.66 1.96 -1.81
C GLY A 671 22.02 1.49 -1.28
N ASP A 672 22.27 1.58 0.04
CA ASP A 672 23.47 1.00 0.64
C ASP A 672 23.51 -0.51 0.46
N ILE A 673 24.69 -1.06 0.21
CA ILE A 673 24.91 -2.51 0.19
C ILE A 673 25.68 -2.89 1.44
N ILE A 674 25.04 -3.59 2.38
CA ILE A 674 25.71 -4.14 3.55
C ILE A 674 26.58 -5.32 3.09
N LEU A 675 27.89 -5.20 3.29
CA LEU A 675 28.88 -6.23 2.98
C LEU A 675 29.14 -7.13 4.21
N GLU A 676 29.20 -6.53 5.40
CA GLU A 676 29.41 -7.23 6.67
C GLU A 676 28.53 -6.62 7.77
N ALA A 677 28.02 -7.47 8.66
CA ALA A 677 27.30 -7.06 9.87
C ALA A 677 27.96 -7.69 11.10
N GLY A 678 28.45 -6.85 12.01
CA GLY A 678 29.42 -7.17 13.05
C GLY A 678 30.80 -7.40 12.43
N GLU A 679 31.18 -8.67 12.35
CA GLU A 679 32.42 -9.17 11.74
C GLU A 679 32.15 -10.30 10.73
N LYS A 680 30.87 -10.54 10.41
CA LYS A 680 30.43 -11.61 9.51
C LYS A 680 30.06 -11.01 8.15
N PRO A 681 30.50 -11.61 7.03
CA PRO A 681 29.97 -11.30 5.71
C PRO A 681 28.45 -11.51 5.69
N THR A 682 27.73 -10.60 5.05
CA THR A 682 26.27 -10.59 5.04
C THR A 682 25.77 -10.49 3.59
N ASN A 683 25.28 -11.60 3.03
CA ASN A 683 24.86 -11.70 1.63
C ASN A 683 23.35 -12.01 1.46
N SER A 684 22.62 -12.18 2.57
CA SER A 684 21.18 -12.45 2.56
C SER A 684 20.42 -11.68 3.65
N ALA A 685 19.11 -11.51 3.45
CA ALA A 685 18.23 -10.88 4.42
C ALA A 685 18.24 -11.64 5.76
N GLU A 686 18.33 -12.97 5.67
CA GLU A 686 18.39 -13.89 6.79
C GLU A 686 19.68 -13.74 7.61
N GLU A 687 20.84 -13.58 6.95
CA GLU A 687 22.11 -13.32 7.62
C GLU A 687 22.13 -11.97 8.33
N LEU A 688 21.56 -10.94 7.68
CA LEU A 688 21.42 -9.62 8.30
C LEU A 688 20.49 -9.71 9.53
N ALA A 689 19.36 -10.39 9.40
CA ALA A 689 18.44 -10.62 10.51
C ALA A 689 19.10 -11.43 11.65
N ALA A 690 19.92 -12.43 11.34
CA ALA A 690 20.67 -13.19 12.35
C ALA A 690 21.67 -12.30 13.10
N ALA A 691 22.44 -11.47 12.39
CA ALA A 691 23.38 -10.55 13.01
C ALA A 691 22.69 -9.55 13.96
N ILE A 692 21.47 -9.11 13.62
CA ILE A 692 20.66 -8.26 14.50
C ILE A 692 20.18 -9.06 15.72
N ASN A 693 19.62 -10.25 15.50
CA ASN A 693 19.03 -11.09 16.57
C ASN A 693 20.05 -11.71 17.55
N GLU A 694 21.34 -11.75 17.20
CA GLU A 694 22.43 -12.15 18.11
C GLU A 694 22.71 -11.12 19.22
N ARG A 695 22.10 -9.94 19.14
CA ARG A 695 22.31 -8.81 20.05
C ARG A 695 21.06 -8.52 20.88
N LYS A 696 21.17 -7.58 21.82
CA LYS A 696 20.06 -7.06 22.62
C LYS A 696 19.72 -5.63 22.19
N PRO A 697 18.48 -5.16 22.44
CA PRO A 697 18.17 -3.74 22.36
C PRO A 697 19.18 -2.91 23.18
N GLY A 698 19.69 -1.82 22.60
CA GLY A 698 20.75 -0.98 23.16
C GLY A 698 22.17 -1.40 22.76
N ASP A 699 22.37 -2.60 22.20
CA ASP A 699 23.68 -3.01 21.70
C ASP A 699 24.01 -2.33 20.38
N LYS A 700 25.30 -2.10 20.14
CA LYS A 700 25.81 -1.56 18.89
C LYS A 700 26.12 -2.67 17.87
N LEU A 701 25.68 -2.46 16.64
CA LEU A 701 25.96 -3.28 15.48
C LEU A 701 26.88 -2.50 14.53
N LYS A 702 28.12 -2.96 14.40
CA LYS A 702 29.04 -2.48 13.37
C LYS A 702 28.58 -3.00 12.00
N LEU A 703 28.54 -2.16 10.98
CA LEU A 703 28.19 -2.52 9.61
C LEU A 703 29.29 -2.03 8.68
N LYS A 704 29.76 -2.89 7.78
CA LYS A 704 30.58 -2.49 6.64
C LYS A 704 29.69 -2.44 5.42
N ILE A 705 29.61 -1.27 4.79
CA ILE A 705 28.70 -1.03 3.67
C ILE A 705 29.46 -0.56 2.44
N SER A 706 28.88 -0.74 1.26
CA SER A 706 29.27 -0.07 0.03
C SER A 706 28.20 0.95 -0.33
N ARG A 707 28.60 2.23 -0.40
CA ARG A 707 27.76 3.34 -0.84
C ARG A 707 28.38 3.93 -2.09
N GLU A 708 27.66 3.88 -3.20
CA GLU A 708 28.15 4.35 -4.51
C GLU A 708 29.53 3.75 -4.89
N GLY A 709 29.78 2.50 -4.49
CA GLY A 709 31.04 1.79 -4.74
C GLY A 709 32.17 2.07 -3.75
N LYS A 710 31.97 2.94 -2.75
CA LYS A 710 32.95 3.21 -1.68
C LYS A 710 32.61 2.43 -0.42
N ALA A 711 33.60 1.78 0.18
CA ALA A 711 33.45 1.09 1.45
C ALA A 711 33.40 2.09 2.62
N LEU A 712 32.41 1.93 3.50
CA LEU A 712 32.22 2.72 4.72
C LEU A 712 31.96 1.77 5.89
N GLU A 713 32.29 2.22 7.11
CA GLU A 713 31.91 1.54 8.35
C GLU A 713 30.95 2.42 9.14
N LEU A 714 29.83 1.83 9.57
CA LEU A 714 28.83 2.45 10.45
C LEU A 714 28.74 1.65 11.75
N GLU A 715 28.46 2.30 12.86
CA GLU A 715 28.16 1.64 14.12
C GLU A 715 26.78 2.11 14.59
N ILE A 716 25.82 1.18 14.62
CA ILE A 716 24.40 1.50 14.79
C ILE A 716 23.87 0.86 16.07
N GLU A 717 23.35 1.65 17.00
CA GLU A 717 22.67 1.17 18.20
C GLU A 717 21.28 0.60 17.87
N LEU A 718 21.03 -0.66 18.23
CA LEU A 718 19.79 -1.36 17.92
C LEU A 718 18.67 -0.95 18.88
N ALA A 719 17.51 -0.57 18.34
CA ALA A 719 16.35 -0.21 19.14
C ALA A 719 15.61 -1.48 19.60
N GLU A 720 14.69 -1.32 20.56
CA GLU A 720 13.75 -2.40 20.87
C GLU A 720 12.62 -2.43 19.84
N GLN A 721 12.38 -3.60 19.24
CA GLN A 721 11.33 -3.81 18.26
C GLN A 721 9.95 -3.60 18.91
N GLU A 722 9.22 -2.59 18.46
CA GLU A 722 7.84 -2.34 18.85
C GLU A 722 6.92 -3.49 18.39
N ALA A 723 5.95 -3.92 19.22
CA ALA A 723 5.01 -4.96 18.77
C ALA A 723 4.13 -4.43 17.63
N ALA A 724 3.78 -5.28 16.66
CA ALA A 724 2.92 -4.85 15.56
C ALA A 724 1.59 -4.27 16.11
N PRO A 725 1.11 -3.11 15.61
CA PRO A 725 -0.14 -2.55 16.07
C PRO A 725 -1.29 -3.54 15.80
N PRO A 726 -2.32 -3.61 16.66
CA PRO A 726 -3.44 -4.52 16.47
C PRO A 726 -4.06 -4.30 15.09
N SER A 727 -4.31 -5.40 14.38
CA SER A 727 -4.93 -5.45 13.06
C SER A 727 -6.42 -5.05 13.14
N GLY A 728 -6.68 -3.76 13.33
CA GLY A 728 -8.00 -3.15 13.14
C GLY A 728 -7.97 -2.25 11.92
N ALA A 729 -9.05 -2.22 11.13
CA ALA A 729 -9.19 -1.41 9.91
C ALA A 729 -8.95 0.12 10.11
N GLY A 730 -8.84 0.59 11.36
CA GLY A 730 -8.54 1.99 11.70
C GLY A 730 -7.06 2.39 11.68
N THR A 731 -6.12 1.45 11.88
CA THR A 731 -4.67 1.77 11.96
C THR A 731 -3.96 1.76 10.61
N GLN A 732 -4.49 1.05 9.60
CA GLN A 732 -3.94 1.06 8.23
C GLN A 732 -4.07 2.42 7.50
N ASN A 733 -4.91 3.35 8.00
CA ASN A 733 -5.31 4.53 7.25
C ASN A 733 -4.53 5.82 7.54
N LYS A 734 -3.91 5.98 8.71
CA LYS A 734 -3.35 7.28 9.13
C LYS A 734 -1.85 7.44 8.85
N GLY A 735 -1.06 6.38 8.91
CA GLY A 735 0.41 6.49 8.85
C GLY A 735 0.95 7.37 10.00
N PRO A 736 2.25 7.74 9.96
CA PRO A 736 2.82 8.66 10.95
C PRO A 736 2.16 10.04 10.86
N VAL A 737 1.81 10.61 12.01
CA VAL A 737 1.15 11.93 12.15
C VAL A 737 1.92 12.80 13.13
N ASN A 738 1.81 14.12 13.00
CA ASN A 738 2.37 15.04 13.99
C ASN A 738 1.56 15.03 15.29
N VAL A 739 2.21 15.37 16.41
CA VAL A 739 1.58 15.51 17.73
C VAL A 739 0.43 16.51 17.66
N ARG A 740 0.65 17.63 16.98
CA ARG A 740 -0.36 18.61 16.64
C ARG A 740 -0.57 18.68 15.13
N CYS A 741 -1.78 18.38 14.70
CA CYS A 741 -2.18 18.36 13.30
C CYS A 741 -3.52 19.07 13.04
N ASP A 742 -4.00 19.86 13.98
CA ASP A 742 -5.21 20.66 13.89
C ASP A 742 -5.03 22.00 14.64
N LYS A 743 -6.07 22.84 14.62
CA LYS A 743 -6.11 24.11 15.34
C LYS A 743 -5.08 25.15 14.91
N PHE A 744 -4.91 25.27 13.61
CA PHE A 744 -4.05 26.28 12.97
C PHE A 744 -4.87 27.43 12.36
N GLY A 745 -6.20 27.38 12.43
CA GLY A 745 -7.12 28.20 11.65
C GLY A 745 -7.18 27.74 10.18
N SER A 746 -7.33 28.70 9.27
CA SER A 746 -7.37 28.46 7.83
C SER A 746 -5.97 28.11 7.29
N VAL A 747 -5.84 26.92 6.72
CA VAL A 747 -4.59 26.35 6.21
C VAL A 747 -4.72 25.87 4.77
N ILE A 748 -3.58 25.72 4.09
CA ILE A 748 -3.48 25.03 2.81
C ILE A 748 -3.45 23.54 3.10
N GLN A 749 -4.44 22.79 2.62
CA GLN A 749 -4.35 21.32 2.62
C GLN A 749 -3.67 20.83 1.35
N HIS A 750 -2.62 20.02 1.46
CA HIS A 750 -1.95 19.39 0.31
C HIS A 750 -1.57 17.92 0.57
N ASP A 751 -1.34 17.18 -0.51
CA ASP A 751 -1.16 15.72 -0.49
C ASP A 751 0.31 15.26 -0.70
N ALA A 752 1.27 16.16 -0.47
CA ALA A 752 2.69 15.84 -0.62
C ALA A 752 3.10 14.71 0.35
N LEU A 753 3.97 13.80 -0.09
CA LEU A 753 4.39 12.66 0.74
C LEU A 753 5.56 13.07 1.64
N ILE A 754 5.26 13.83 2.68
CA ILE A 754 6.23 14.31 3.68
C ILE A 754 6.04 13.61 5.03
N ALA A 755 7.11 13.47 5.81
CA ALA A 755 7.07 12.87 7.14
C ALA A 755 6.84 13.94 8.23
N PRO A 756 6.39 13.56 9.44
CA PRO A 756 6.25 14.49 10.56
C PRO A 756 7.50 15.33 10.85
N ARG A 757 8.70 14.75 10.68
CA ARG A 757 10.00 15.43 10.86
C ARG A 757 10.34 16.48 9.78
N HIS A 758 9.55 16.56 8.72
CA HIS A 758 9.71 17.53 7.62
C HIS A 758 8.83 18.78 7.79
N MET A 759 8.13 18.93 8.92
CA MET A 759 7.37 20.14 9.22
C MET A 759 8.30 21.30 9.58
N GLY A 760 7.85 22.54 9.37
CA GLY A 760 8.67 23.75 9.53
C GLY A 760 9.51 24.12 8.30
N GLY A 761 9.48 23.30 7.24
CA GLY A 761 10.07 23.61 5.94
C GLY A 761 9.13 24.47 5.07
N PRO A 762 9.67 25.26 4.12
CA PRO A 762 8.88 26.10 3.25
C PRO A 762 8.19 25.27 2.16
N VAL A 763 7.05 25.79 1.70
CA VAL A 763 6.27 25.24 0.59
C VAL A 763 6.35 26.23 -0.57
N ILE A 764 6.79 25.75 -1.74
CA ILE A 764 6.97 26.56 -2.93
C ILE A 764 6.06 26.11 -4.07
N ASP A 765 5.68 27.02 -4.96
CA ASP A 765 4.99 26.69 -6.21
C ASP A 765 5.98 26.52 -7.39
N LEU A 766 5.46 26.18 -8.57
CA LEU A 766 6.27 26.06 -9.81
C LEU A 766 6.88 27.38 -10.30
N LYS A 767 6.42 28.53 -9.80
CA LYS A 767 7.04 29.84 -10.08
C LYS A 767 8.21 30.13 -9.14
N GLY A 768 8.41 29.28 -8.13
CA GLY A 768 9.42 29.45 -7.09
C GLY A 768 9.01 30.45 -6.02
N SER A 769 7.72 30.78 -5.92
CA SER A 769 7.18 31.60 -4.84
C SER A 769 7.00 30.74 -3.59
N ALA A 770 7.47 31.21 -2.43
CA ALA A 770 7.16 30.56 -1.16
C ALA A 770 5.73 30.91 -0.73
N VAL A 771 4.83 29.92 -0.80
CA VAL A 771 3.39 30.08 -0.58
C VAL A 771 2.95 29.73 0.85
N GLY A 772 3.84 29.15 1.65
CA GLY A 772 3.54 28.81 3.04
C GLY A 772 4.62 28.00 3.74
N ILE A 773 4.34 27.57 4.97
CA ILE A 773 5.21 26.71 5.79
C ILE A 773 4.45 25.48 6.27
N ASN A 774 5.06 24.29 6.18
CA ASN A 774 4.42 23.04 6.60
C ASN A 774 4.22 23.01 8.12
N LEU A 775 3.00 22.73 8.59
CA LEU A 775 2.60 22.75 10.00
C LEU A 775 2.21 21.40 10.57
N GLY A 776 1.73 20.46 9.76
CA GLY A 776 1.37 19.17 10.31
C GLY A 776 0.81 18.20 9.29
N ARG A 777 1.10 16.93 9.53
CA ARG A 777 0.50 15.80 8.84
C ARG A 777 -0.55 15.16 9.75
N SER A 778 -1.79 15.12 9.29
CA SER A 778 -2.93 14.54 10.03
C SER A 778 -3.29 13.13 9.60
N ASP A 779 -2.92 12.76 8.37
CA ASP A 779 -2.90 11.38 7.87
C ASP A 779 -2.00 11.28 6.64
N ARG A 780 -2.03 10.16 5.91
CA ARG A 780 -1.22 9.94 4.70
C ARG A 780 -1.63 10.74 3.47
N THR A 781 -2.77 11.44 3.51
CA THR A 781 -3.28 12.27 2.41
C THR A 781 -3.41 13.75 2.78
N ARG A 782 -3.35 14.10 4.06
CA ARG A 782 -3.57 15.45 4.56
C ARG A 782 -2.34 15.99 5.27
N ASN A 783 -1.70 16.93 4.62
CA ASN A 783 -0.72 17.82 5.21
C ASN A 783 -1.28 19.24 5.19
N PHE A 784 -0.92 20.01 6.20
CA PHE A 784 -1.34 21.38 6.38
C PHE A 784 -0.14 22.30 6.31
N ALA A 785 -0.28 23.40 5.56
CA ALA A 785 0.68 24.49 5.55
C ALA A 785 0.00 25.82 5.89
N LEU A 786 0.66 26.64 6.70
CA LEU A 786 0.20 28.01 6.96
C LEU A 786 0.46 28.85 5.72
N PRO A 787 -0.54 29.57 5.17
CA PRO A 787 -0.34 30.38 3.97
C PRO A 787 0.60 31.57 4.22
N ALA A 788 1.29 31.99 3.16
CA ALA A 788 2.29 33.06 3.17
C ALA A 788 1.84 34.32 3.92
N ALA A 789 0.63 34.83 3.65
CA ALA A 789 0.11 36.02 4.32
C ALA A 789 0.07 35.87 5.86
N ARG A 790 -0.36 34.71 6.35
CA ARG A 790 -0.42 34.40 7.78
C ARG A 790 0.96 34.15 8.37
N VAL A 791 1.87 33.53 7.62
CA VAL A 791 3.29 33.38 8.02
C VAL A 791 3.92 34.75 8.23
N VAL A 792 3.72 35.70 7.31
CA VAL A 792 4.26 37.06 7.42
C VAL A 792 3.71 37.79 8.64
N GLU A 793 2.41 37.69 8.91
CA GLU A 793 1.78 38.28 10.10
C GLU A 793 2.38 37.74 11.41
N VAL A 794 2.45 36.41 11.54
CA VAL A 794 3.01 35.75 12.74
C VAL A 794 4.50 36.06 12.88
N LEU A 795 5.25 36.07 11.78
CA LEU A 795 6.67 36.39 11.81
C LEU A 795 6.95 37.80 12.33
N ARG A 796 6.17 38.81 11.90
CA ARG A 796 6.31 40.18 12.43
C ARG A 796 6.11 40.23 13.94
N LYS A 797 5.08 39.53 14.44
CA LYS A 797 4.81 39.42 15.88
C LYS A 797 5.99 38.76 16.61
N LEU A 798 6.46 37.61 16.13
CA LEU A 798 7.54 36.86 16.78
C LEU A 798 8.88 37.64 16.77
N LEU A 799 9.19 38.36 15.70
CA LEU A 799 10.38 39.21 15.63
C LEU A 799 10.31 40.37 16.63
N ALA A 800 9.16 41.03 16.73
CA ALA A 800 8.96 42.10 17.71
C ALA A 800 9.09 41.58 19.16
N GLU A 801 8.55 40.40 19.46
CA GLU A 801 8.72 39.75 20.77
C GLU A 801 10.18 39.38 21.05
N ALA A 802 10.93 38.94 20.04
CA ALA A 802 12.34 38.60 20.18
C ALA A 802 13.23 39.84 20.37
N GLU A 803 12.88 40.98 19.75
CA GLU A 803 13.60 42.25 19.90
C GLU A 803 13.30 42.96 21.23
N ALA A 804 12.16 42.64 21.85
CA ALA A 804 11.77 43.19 23.15
C ALA A 804 12.44 42.47 24.35
N LYS A 805 13.04 41.30 24.13
CA LYS A 805 13.79 40.50 25.12
C LYS A 805 15.28 40.74 24.97
#